data_AF-W5J8Z3-F1
#
_entry.id   AF-W5J8Z3-F1
#
_cell.length_a   1.000
_cell.length_b   1.000
_cell.length_c   1.000
_cell.angle_alpha   90.00
_cell.angle_beta   90.00
_cell.angle_gamma   90.00
#
_symmetry.space_group_name_H-M   'P 1'
#
loop_
_entity.id
_entity.type
_entity.pdbx_description
1 polymer ?
#
loop_
_entity_poly.entity_id
_entity_poly.type
_entity_poly.pdbx_seq_one_letter_code
_entity_poly.pdbx_strand_id
1 'polypeptide(L)'
;MAQNSDAVKQAMFEELQIILNPDSEQRKSAEARLAQLKFTEWYGVSLAEFTIDQHIHIGIRQLASVMLKQYVDDCWTGEGDENEEQDGVRALSAMPSDQSTGMLLVNDEAKKRIKKLLPEGLYDQNSKIRSVVAYCIANIALYDWPGDWQELFDVIVKCLSGTENSIDGAMKVLVEFTLELDKQVADVAPLILSEVYRIFSADTMYSVTARKYAVEILYALLRSINVNLTTRHQKSAILNPVLPNFMQRLIEGLTAPNGAHSSFQLKTQIIKVLKYMISDMSKFVRPYIGTILPTIWQLLTQLADFYVKVVVNELESGPFNGTGPEGEDEADDFVQMILQIFEFVHTIIEMKRYKAAITNVLTDLVYITLLYMQITEEQAQEWMEDAEKFVDDEDEQGVEFTIRATAHDVLLIVEQEYGKQLLPCFAEALSKHSAVAEVDRNAGNPHWWKIHESSMLAVGSFKGLIVESGPAGGFNMGQYLALIKMLMESQASPYLLGRCLWLLSRYADCDVLGQPFAEQIVNVAVNSMALDKPIVLRIMAARAIHGFCTNLKGTADERMHVLILSKIQHFLDGLLPLFEQSQNTVVCLLLEALNALILFDANATATLGPKIIDVTMAVFMKYHDDRFLLEMVQDVLRTLSQNPLCLPALQERIIPTLVDILGNEASDSTHAPDVALDVLQTLVKYAKAPLSEAMIESAFPAAVHCVLRTEDHSVMQSGGECLRSFLAVAPEQIGRYRNGEGLNYVLQVATMLLNPMNTESTASFIGRLVITIITKVGHMLGDSVDLLLKAVISKMQLVESLNVIMSLVTIFAHLMLLQLDAVLNFLSTVPGPTGETAMSFVLANWLSRQHLFYGQYEGKVTTLALCKLFEHGVTTMDERLNSVMIKEQVAVSSTLPPSTTERRVLRSTGAKTATTWVDTPVLVKIFKLLLHELANLRDTADEGELDSEESSSGDEDGGDGSSTAFRLGDEAKASRPSTLDAPLNFALGEDEEEDEDDRQLLAELMADPIFQCETIDYLTKFIESFSKHENFRAFLEKIDEKERKILQSFNISLQ
;
A
#
# COMPACT_ATOMS: atom_id res chain seq x y z
N MET A 1 -45.27 -24.30 32.55
CA MET A 1 -44.18 -23.65 31.79
C MET A 1 -44.31 -22.12 31.79
N ALA A 2 -45.50 -21.52 31.61
CA ALA A 2 -45.68 -20.05 31.63
C ALA A 2 -45.12 -19.32 32.89
N GLN A 3 -45.29 -19.87 34.10
CA GLN A 3 -44.79 -19.23 35.34
C GLN A 3 -43.26 -19.10 35.44
N ASN A 4 -42.48 -19.91 34.72
CA ASN A 4 -41.02 -19.84 34.76
C ASN A 4 -40.46 -18.83 33.75
N SER A 5 -41.19 -18.55 32.67
CA SER A 5 -40.80 -17.58 31.63
C SER A 5 -40.93 -16.14 32.14
N ASP A 6 -41.98 -15.82 32.90
CA ASP A 6 -42.17 -14.48 33.49
C ASP A 6 -41.07 -14.14 34.52
N ALA A 7 -40.61 -15.12 35.29
CA ALA A 7 -39.52 -14.94 36.26
C ALA A 7 -38.18 -14.69 35.56
N VAL A 8 -37.89 -15.40 34.47
CA VAL A 8 -36.68 -15.18 33.66
C VAL A 8 -36.72 -13.82 32.98
N LYS A 9 -37.87 -13.42 32.43
CA LYS A 9 -38.05 -12.09 31.83
C LYS A 9 -37.85 -10.99 32.87
N GLN A 10 -38.40 -11.12 34.07
CA GLN A 10 -38.20 -10.16 35.15
C GLN A 10 -36.72 -10.06 35.55
N ALA A 11 -36.02 -11.19 35.69
CA ALA A 11 -34.59 -11.21 35.98
C ALA A 11 -33.76 -10.53 34.88
N MET A 12 -34.07 -10.79 33.60
CA MET A 12 -33.41 -10.11 32.48
C MET A 12 -33.60 -8.60 32.54
N PHE A 13 -34.81 -8.13 32.85
CA PHE A 13 -35.10 -6.71 32.97
C PHE A 13 -34.29 -6.04 34.10
N GLU A 14 -34.18 -6.71 35.25
CA GLU A 14 -33.38 -6.24 36.39
C GLU A 14 -31.89 -6.18 36.06
N GLU A 15 -31.33 -7.20 35.40
CA GLU A 15 -29.91 -7.19 35.00
C GLU A 15 -29.63 -6.11 33.94
N LEU A 16 -30.53 -5.87 32.98
CA LEU A 16 -30.40 -4.78 32.01
C LEU A 16 -30.38 -3.39 32.68
N GLN A 17 -31.14 -3.21 33.77
CA GLN A 17 -31.10 -1.98 34.56
C GLN A 17 -29.75 -1.83 35.28
N ILE A 18 -29.17 -2.92 35.78
CA ILE A 18 -27.87 -2.92 36.45
C ILE A 18 -26.73 -2.62 35.48
N ILE A 19 -26.79 -3.10 34.23
CA ILE A 19 -25.77 -2.76 33.20
C ILE A 19 -25.67 -1.24 32.96
N LEU A 20 -26.78 -0.51 33.10
CA LEU A 20 -26.81 0.95 32.93
C LEU A 20 -26.34 1.72 34.19
N ASN A 21 -25.89 1.03 35.24
CA ASN A 21 -25.37 1.64 36.47
C ASN A 21 -23.88 2.02 36.30
N PRO A 22 -23.42 3.19 36.81
CA PRO A 22 -22.00 3.56 36.77
C PRO A 22 -21.04 2.62 37.54
N ASP A 23 -21.53 1.77 38.45
CA ASP A 23 -20.70 0.83 39.22
C ASP A 23 -20.14 -0.32 38.36
N SER A 24 -18.82 -0.35 38.17
CA SER A 24 -18.11 -1.34 37.35
C SER A 24 -18.29 -2.78 37.81
N GLU A 25 -18.31 -3.04 39.12
CA GLU A 25 -18.43 -4.41 39.65
C GLU A 25 -19.85 -4.95 39.49
N GLN A 26 -20.85 -4.07 39.66
CA GLN A 26 -22.25 -4.43 39.41
C GLN A 26 -22.50 -4.72 37.92
N ARG A 27 -21.91 -3.92 37.01
CA ARG A 27 -22.00 -4.16 35.55
C ARG A 27 -21.41 -5.50 35.15
N LYS A 28 -20.18 -5.80 35.57
CA LYS A 28 -19.52 -7.09 35.28
C LYS A 28 -20.35 -8.28 35.80
N SER A 29 -20.92 -8.14 37.00
CA SER A 29 -21.79 -9.18 37.56
C SER A 29 -23.08 -9.35 36.73
N ALA A 30 -23.68 -8.25 36.25
CA ALA A 30 -24.88 -8.29 35.43
C ALA A 30 -24.62 -8.84 34.02
N GLU A 31 -23.50 -8.47 33.41
CA GLU A 31 -23.02 -9.03 32.13
C GLU A 31 -22.82 -10.55 32.24
N ALA A 32 -22.16 -11.03 33.29
CA ALA A 32 -21.96 -12.45 33.52
C ALA A 32 -23.30 -13.20 33.71
N ARG A 33 -24.27 -12.58 34.39
CA ARG A 33 -25.61 -13.17 34.57
C ARG A 33 -26.41 -13.17 33.26
N LEU A 34 -26.36 -12.11 32.46
CA LEU A 34 -27.00 -12.07 31.15
C LEU A 34 -26.37 -13.06 30.16
N ALA A 35 -25.06 -13.28 30.22
CA ALA A 35 -24.38 -14.32 29.44
C ALA A 35 -24.89 -15.72 29.80
N GLN A 36 -25.20 -15.99 31.08
CA GLN A 36 -25.84 -17.25 31.49
C GLN A 36 -27.31 -17.32 31.02
N LEU A 37 -28.05 -16.21 31.09
CA LEU A 37 -29.45 -16.14 30.64
C LEU A 37 -29.60 -16.31 29.13
N LYS A 38 -28.54 -16.05 28.33
CA LYS A 38 -28.51 -16.27 26.87
C LYS A 38 -28.93 -17.70 26.50
N PHE A 39 -28.59 -18.70 27.32
CA PHE A 39 -28.92 -20.11 27.10
C PHE A 39 -30.38 -20.48 27.38
N THR A 40 -31.22 -19.52 27.79
CA THR A 40 -32.65 -19.76 28.01
C THR A 40 -33.44 -19.65 26.69
N GLU A 41 -34.43 -20.53 26.50
CA GLU A 41 -35.24 -20.61 25.26
C GLU A 41 -35.95 -19.30 24.89
N TRP A 42 -36.29 -18.47 25.88
CA TRP A 42 -37.08 -17.24 25.72
C TRP A 42 -36.24 -15.96 25.78
N TYR A 43 -34.91 -16.08 25.79
CA TYR A 43 -33.99 -14.95 25.88
C TYR A 43 -34.20 -13.94 24.74
N GLY A 44 -34.09 -14.39 23.48
CA GLY A 44 -34.28 -13.53 22.31
C GLY A 44 -35.70 -12.94 22.21
N VAL A 45 -36.73 -13.71 22.60
CA VAL A 45 -38.11 -13.21 22.65
C VAL A 45 -38.26 -12.10 23.68
N SER A 46 -37.67 -12.26 24.87
CA SER A 46 -37.73 -11.26 25.93
C SER A 46 -37.02 -9.97 25.51
N LEU A 47 -35.85 -10.08 24.87
CA LEU A 47 -35.14 -8.94 24.30
C LEU A 47 -35.99 -8.23 23.23
N ALA A 48 -36.60 -8.98 22.31
CA ALA A 48 -37.50 -8.42 21.30
C ALA A 48 -38.69 -7.68 21.92
N GLU A 49 -39.31 -8.25 22.96
CA GLU A 49 -40.41 -7.60 23.69
C GLU A 49 -39.96 -6.32 24.41
N PHE A 50 -38.77 -6.32 25.03
CA PHE A 50 -38.22 -5.11 25.64
C PHE A 50 -37.88 -4.04 24.62
N THR A 51 -37.37 -4.42 23.45
CA THR A 51 -37.04 -3.48 22.38
C THR A 51 -38.29 -2.73 21.88
N ILE A 52 -39.42 -3.41 21.69
CA ILE A 52 -40.63 -2.82 21.10
C ILE A 52 -41.58 -2.13 22.12
N ASP A 53 -41.47 -2.43 23.42
CA ASP A 53 -42.38 -1.89 24.42
C ASP A 53 -42.10 -0.40 24.71
N GLN A 54 -43.02 0.46 24.27
CA GLN A 54 -42.94 1.91 24.42
C GLN A 54 -42.99 2.38 25.89
N HIS A 55 -43.43 1.55 26.83
CA HIS A 55 -43.50 1.90 28.25
C HIS A 55 -42.16 1.75 28.97
N ILE A 56 -41.18 1.10 28.35
CA ILE A 56 -39.84 0.90 28.92
C ILE A 56 -38.94 2.11 28.61
N HIS A 57 -38.07 2.46 29.55
CA HIS A 57 -37.09 3.53 29.37
C HIS A 57 -36.17 3.27 28.17
N ILE A 58 -35.94 4.29 27.35
CA ILE A 58 -35.21 4.18 26.07
C ILE A 58 -33.83 3.52 26.19
N GLY A 59 -33.09 3.79 27.28
CA GLY A 59 -31.78 3.19 27.51
C GLY A 59 -31.82 1.65 27.60
N ILE A 60 -32.85 1.10 28.25
CA ILE A 60 -33.04 -0.36 28.35
C ILE A 60 -33.44 -0.93 26.99
N ARG A 61 -34.32 -0.23 26.26
CA ARG A 61 -34.77 -0.64 24.92
C ARG A 61 -33.63 -0.68 23.91
N GLN A 62 -32.74 0.32 23.95
CA GLN A 62 -31.54 0.38 23.13
C GLN A 62 -30.57 -0.75 23.47
N LEU A 63 -30.27 -0.96 24.75
CA LEU A 63 -29.42 -2.07 25.20
C LEU A 63 -30.01 -3.43 24.79
N ALA A 64 -31.30 -3.64 25.04
CA ALA A 64 -32.00 -4.86 24.62
C ALA A 64 -31.95 -5.07 23.11
N SER A 65 -32.06 -4.00 22.31
CA SER A 65 -31.97 -4.10 20.84
C SER A 65 -30.59 -4.51 20.37
N VAL A 66 -29.52 -3.98 20.98
CA VAL A 66 -28.13 -4.36 20.65
C VAL A 66 -27.86 -5.81 21.02
N MET A 67 -28.32 -6.25 22.18
CA MET A 67 -28.20 -7.65 22.60
C MET A 67 -29.05 -8.59 21.73
N LEU A 68 -30.20 -8.11 21.24
CA LEU A 68 -31.04 -8.87 20.31
C LEU A 68 -30.35 -9.06 18.97
N LYS A 69 -29.71 -8.00 18.45
CA LYS A 69 -28.87 -8.08 17.24
C LYS A 69 -27.80 -9.16 17.40
N GLN A 70 -27.00 -9.08 18.46
CA GLN A 70 -25.97 -10.07 18.74
C GLN A 70 -26.55 -11.49 18.90
N TYR A 71 -27.72 -11.62 19.51
CA TYR A 71 -28.39 -12.92 19.63
C TYR A 71 -28.85 -13.49 18.28
N VAL A 72 -29.33 -12.65 17.36
CA VAL A 72 -29.67 -13.07 16.00
C VAL A 72 -28.41 -13.53 15.27
N ASP A 73 -27.34 -12.74 15.32
CA ASP A 73 -26.08 -13.06 14.66
C ASP A 73 -25.48 -14.39 15.18
N ASP A 74 -25.46 -14.58 16.51
CA ASP A 74 -24.79 -15.71 17.14
C ASP A 74 -25.59 -17.02 17.16
N CYS A 75 -26.93 -16.96 17.06
CA CYS A 75 -27.79 -18.09 17.43
C CYS A 75 -28.86 -18.46 16.38
N TRP A 76 -29.07 -17.66 15.33
CA TRP A 76 -30.19 -17.88 14.41
C TRP A 76 -30.00 -19.06 13.46
N THR A 77 -28.77 -19.30 12.99
CA THR A 77 -28.41 -20.45 12.15
C THR A 77 -27.22 -21.22 12.73
N GLY A 78 -27.17 -22.52 12.43
CA GLY A 78 -26.14 -23.44 12.92
C GLY A 78 -24.90 -23.55 12.06
N GLU A 79 -24.80 -22.66 11.09
CA GLU A 79 -23.64 -22.53 10.22
C GLU A 79 -23.05 -21.17 10.58
N GLY A 80 -22.40 -21.08 11.75
CA GLY A 80 -21.35 -20.08 11.89
C GLY A 80 -20.36 -20.37 10.77
N ASP A 81 -19.99 -19.34 10.00
CA ASP A 81 -19.11 -19.44 8.84
C ASP A 81 -17.97 -20.42 9.12
N GLU A 82 -17.97 -21.60 8.48
CA GLU A 82 -16.84 -22.54 8.53
C GLU A 82 -15.55 -21.89 7.96
N ASN A 83 -15.64 -20.66 7.43
CA ASN A 83 -14.55 -19.86 6.91
C ASN A 83 -13.93 -18.89 7.94
N GLU A 84 -14.58 -18.56 9.07
CA GLU A 84 -14.05 -17.56 10.02
C GLU A 84 -12.94 -18.11 10.95
N GLU A 85 -12.65 -19.42 10.94
CA GLU A 85 -11.47 -19.96 11.62
C GLU A 85 -10.13 -19.59 10.94
N GLN A 86 -10.14 -18.88 9.80
CA GLN A 86 -8.91 -18.45 9.10
C GLN A 86 -8.60 -16.95 9.12
N ASP A 87 -9.55 -16.06 9.43
CA ASP A 87 -9.27 -14.62 9.56
C ASP A 87 -9.09 -14.21 11.03
N GLY A 88 -7.83 -14.17 11.46
CA GLY A 88 -7.39 -13.98 12.84
C GLY A 88 -7.63 -12.61 13.48
N VAL A 89 -8.71 -11.89 13.16
CA VAL A 89 -8.91 -10.49 13.62
C VAL A 89 -10.10 -10.29 14.58
N ARG A 90 -10.94 -11.30 14.86
CA ARG A 90 -12.06 -11.14 15.83
C ARG A 90 -12.09 -12.11 17.01
N ALA A 91 -11.10 -12.98 17.17
CA ALA A 91 -10.97 -13.87 18.32
C ALA A 91 -10.16 -13.24 19.48
N LEU A 92 -10.62 -12.11 20.03
CA LEU A 92 -10.11 -11.57 21.31
C LEU A 92 -11.21 -11.58 22.37
N SER A 93 -11.84 -12.73 22.58
CA SER A 93 -12.50 -13.06 23.86
C SER A 93 -12.81 -14.56 23.99
N ALA A 94 -11.80 -15.42 23.78
CA ALA A 94 -11.95 -16.84 24.09
C ALA A 94 -11.09 -17.22 25.31
N MET A 95 -11.77 -17.52 26.42
CA MET A 95 -11.25 -18.31 27.53
C MET A 95 -10.78 -19.70 27.03
N PRO A 96 -9.91 -20.41 27.78
CA PRO A 96 -9.25 -21.62 27.29
C PRO A 96 -10.24 -22.75 27.00
N SER A 97 -9.94 -23.46 25.92
CA SER A 97 -10.65 -24.63 25.38
C SER A 97 -10.60 -25.82 26.32
N ASP A 98 -11.68 -26.05 27.07
CA ASP A 98 -12.05 -27.40 27.53
C ASP A 98 -13.53 -27.46 27.97
N GLN A 99 -14.44 -27.41 26.98
CA GLN A 99 -15.80 -27.95 27.06
C GLN A 99 -16.49 -27.77 25.71
N SER A 100 -17.08 -28.85 25.21
CA SER A 100 -18.01 -28.84 24.08
C SER A 100 -19.25 -28.01 24.43
N THR A 101 -19.18 -26.69 24.29
CA THR A 101 -20.35 -25.82 24.36
C THR A 101 -21.17 -26.07 23.10
N GLY A 102 -22.24 -26.84 23.23
CA GLY A 102 -23.18 -27.07 22.13
C GLY A 102 -23.65 -25.73 21.58
N MET A 103 -23.55 -25.58 20.25
CA MET A 103 -23.99 -24.40 19.52
C MET A 103 -25.45 -24.07 19.89
N LEU A 104 -25.67 -22.90 20.48
CA LEU A 104 -26.98 -22.47 20.94
C LEU A 104 -27.81 -22.03 19.73
N LEU A 105 -28.82 -22.82 19.36
CA LEU A 105 -29.75 -22.49 18.27
C LEU A 105 -31.08 -21.99 18.81
N VAL A 106 -31.61 -20.93 18.20
CA VAL A 106 -32.97 -20.44 18.49
C VAL A 106 -34.00 -21.51 18.11
N ASN A 107 -34.87 -21.89 19.04
CA ASN A 107 -35.93 -22.85 18.76
C ASN A 107 -37.02 -22.27 17.84
N ASP A 108 -37.77 -23.13 17.15
CA ASP A 108 -38.76 -22.70 16.13
C ASP A 108 -39.89 -21.83 16.69
N GLU A 109 -40.29 -22.05 17.95
CA GLU A 109 -41.37 -21.27 18.58
C GLU A 109 -40.90 -19.84 18.91
N ALA A 110 -39.68 -19.69 19.43
CA ALA A 110 -39.03 -18.41 19.66
C ALA A 110 -38.78 -17.68 18.33
N LYS A 111 -38.30 -18.37 17.28
CA LYS A 111 -38.15 -17.78 15.93
C LYS A 111 -39.47 -17.20 15.43
N LYS A 112 -40.56 -17.96 15.47
CA LYS A 112 -41.90 -17.48 15.06
C LYS A 112 -42.36 -16.28 15.87
N ARG A 113 -42.10 -16.28 17.18
CA ARG A 113 -42.48 -15.16 18.06
C ARG A 113 -41.66 -13.91 17.75
N ILE A 114 -40.34 -14.03 17.59
CA ILE A 114 -39.45 -12.90 17.25
C ILE A 114 -39.85 -12.32 15.88
N LYS A 115 -40.05 -13.14 14.84
CA LYS A 115 -40.53 -12.71 13.52
C LYS A 115 -41.85 -11.94 13.56
N LYS A 116 -42.73 -12.26 14.52
CA LYS A 116 -44.00 -11.55 14.72
C LYS A 116 -43.84 -10.22 15.46
N LEU A 117 -42.84 -10.10 16.33
CA LEU A 117 -42.62 -8.92 17.18
C LEU A 117 -41.79 -7.83 16.49
N LEU A 118 -40.71 -8.22 15.80
CA LEU A 118 -39.77 -7.29 15.17
C LEU A 118 -40.45 -6.27 14.22
N PRO A 119 -41.42 -6.65 13.36
CA PRO A 119 -42.07 -5.69 12.47
C PRO A 119 -42.70 -4.47 13.16
N GLU A 120 -43.19 -4.62 14.39
CA GLU A 120 -43.75 -3.49 15.16
C GLU A 120 -42.67 -2.46 15.52
N GLY A 121 -41.42 -2.91 15.69
CA GLY A 121 -40.27 -2.04 15.94
C GLY A 121 -39.90 -1.16 14.75
N LEU A 122 -40.38 -1.45 13.54
CA LEU A 122 -40.18 -0.57 12.39
C LEU A 122 -41.01 0.72 12.48
N TYR A 123 -42.09 0.72 13.27
CA TYR A 123 -42.92 1.91 13.51
C TYR A 123 -42.37 2.81 14.63
N ASP A 124 -41.25 2.43 15.26
CA ASP A 124 -40.71 3.09 16.45
C ASP A 124 -40.37 4.57 16.20
N GLN A 125 -40.54 5.43 17.21
CA GLN A 125 -40.17 6.84 17.10
C GLN A 125 -38.65 7.05 17.11
N ASN A 126 -37.90 6.17 17.77
CA ASN A 126 -36.45 6.24 17.87
C ASN A 126 -35.77 5.57 16.67
N SER A 127 -35.03 6.35 15.88
CA SER A 127 -34.34 5.88 14.69
C SER A 127 -33.30 4.78 14.97
N LYS A 128 -32.64 4.80 16.14
CA LYS A 128 -31.65 3.77 16.51
C LYS A 128 -32.32 2.41 16.72
N ILE A 129 -33.49 2.38 17.37
CA ILE A 129 -34.27 1.15 17.52
C ILE A 129 -34.71 0.64 16.15
N ARG A 130 -35.25 1.52 15.29
CA ARG A 130 -35.65 1.14 13.92
C ARG A 130 -34.50 0.53 13.14
N SER A 131 -33.30 1.13 13.19
CA SER A 131 -32.12 0.62 12.46
C SER A 131 -31.69 -0.77 12.95
N VAL A 132 -31.64 -0.98 14.28
CA VAL A 132 -31.25 -2.29 14.84
C VAL A 132 -32.30 -3.36 14.53
N VAL A 133 -33.58 -3.03 14.65
CA VAL A 133 -34.69 -3.92 14.27
C VAL A 133 -34.65 -4.23 12.78
N ALA A 134 -34.41 -3.23 11.93
CA ALA A 134 -34.30 -3.41 10.49
C ALA A 134 -33.17 -4.38 10.12
N TYR A 135 -31.99 -4.21 10.73
CA TYR A 135 -30.87 -5.14 10.59
C TYR A 135 -31.24 -6.56 11.02
N CYS A 136 -31.86 -6.73 12.19
CA CYS A 136 -32.28 -8.06 12.67
C CYS A 136 -33.24 -8.72 11.68
N ILE A 137 -34.22 -7.99 11.14
CA ILE A 137 -35.17 -8.50 10.15
C ILE A 137 -34.43 -8.90 8.87
N ALA A 138 -33.51 -8.06 8.37
CA ALA A 138 -32.73 -8.34 7.16
C ALA A 138 -31.86 -9.58 7.34
N ASN A 139 -31.13 -9.71 8.44
CA ASN A 139 -30.27 -10.87 8.72
C ASN A 139 -31.10 -12.16 8.83
N ILE A 140 -32.20 -12.14 9.58
CA ILE A 140 -33.13 -13.28 9.66
C ILE A 140 -33.67 -13.66 8.27
N ALA A 141 -33.95 -12.66 7.42
CA ALA A 141 -34.50 -12.89 6.09
C ALA A 141 -33.54 -13.64 5.16
N LEU A 142 -32.22 -13.47 5.31
CA LEU A 142 -31.23 -14.18 4.47
C LEU A 142 -31.36 -15.71 4.57
N TYR A 143 -31.68 -16.18 5.77
CA TYR A 143 -31.79 -17.62 6.04
C TYR A 143 -33.23 -18.11 5.91
N ASP A 144 -34.18 -17.34 6.43
CA ASP A 144 -35.55 -17.81 6.60
C ASP A 144 -36.47 -17.40 5.44
N TRP A 145 -36.07 -16.51 4.53
CA TRP A 145 -36.86 -16.13 3.35
C TRP A 145 -36.30 -16.76 2.06
N PRO A 146 -37.15 -17.22 1.12
CA PRO A 146 -38.62 -17.21 1.11
C PRO A 146 -39.27 -18.38 1.86
N GLY A 147 -38.51 -19.28 2.48
CA GLY A 147 -39.01 -20.53 3.07
C GLY A 147 -39.87 -20.37 4.32
N ASP A 148 -39.22 -20.08 5.46
CA ASP A 148 -39.78 -20.03 6.81
C ASP A 148 -40.34 -18.65 7.22
N TRP A 149 -40.24 -17.64 6.36
CA TRP A 149 -40.83 -16.31 6.57
C TRP A 149 -41.52 -15.75 5.32
N GLN A 150 -42.42 -16.53 4.72
CA GLN A 150 -43.14 -16.17 3.47
C GLN A 150 -43.81 -14.78 3.49
N GLU A 151 -44.33 -14.35 4.65
CA GLU A 151 -45.08 -13.10 4.83
C GLU A 151 -44.19 -11.84 4.91
N LEU A 152 -42.85 -11.97 4.88
CA LEU A 152 -41.93 -10.84 5.09
C LEU A 152 -42.17 -9.68 4.11
N PHE A 153 -42.36 -9.97 2.82
CA PHE A 153 -42.59 -8.91 1.84
C PHE A 153 -43.95 -8.23 2.01
N ASP A 154 -44.99 -8.97 2.42
CA ASP A 154 -46.28 -8.37 2.76
C ASP A 154 -46.15 -7.40 3.94
N VAL A 155 -45.31 -7.75 4.93
CA VAL A 155 -44.97 -6.89 6.07
C VAL A 155 -44.23 -5.63 5.61
N ILE A 156 -43.20 -5.76 4.77
CA ILE A 156 -42.43 -4.63 4.25
C ILE A 156 -43.34 -3.69 3.44
N VAL A 157 -44.14 -4.22 2.51
CA VAL A 157 -45.07 -3.43 1.68
C VAL A 157 -46.10 -2.68 2.53
N LYS A 158 -46.60 -3.31 3.61
CA LYS A 158 -47.48 -2.65 4.58
C LYS A 158 -46.79 -1.48 5.29
N CYS A 159 -45.53 -1.65 5.71
CA CYS A 159 -44.74 -0.60 6.33
C CYS A 159 -44.44 0.56 5.37
N LEU A 160 -44.19 0.28 4.09
CA LEU A 160 -43.98 1.27 3.01
C LEU A 160 -45.22 2.11 2.67
N SER A 161 -46.39 1.68 3.14
CA SER A 161 -47.67 2.41 3.02
C SER A 161 -48.13 3.05 4.34
N GLY A 162 -47.26 3.03 5.37
CA GLY A 162 -47.57 3.45 6.74
C GLY A 162 -47.17 4.89 7.08
N THR A 163 -46.54 5.06 8.25
CA THR A 163 -46.02 6.35 8.72
C THR A 163 -44.61 6.61 8.17
N GLU A 164 -44.11 7.83 8.29
CA GLU A 164 -42.73 8.16 7.89
C GLU A 164 -41.70 7.27 8.60
N ASN A 165 -41.91 6.97 9.88
CA ASN A 165 -41.06 6.05 10.64
C ASN A 165 -41.10 4.62 10.08
N SER A 166 -42.28 4.10 9.73
CA SER A 166 -42.37 2.74 9.18
C SER A 166 -41.80 2.65 7.76
N ILE A 167 -41.90 3.73 6.98
CA ILE A 167 -41.23 3.83 5.69
C ILE A 167 -39.71 3.81 5.89
N ASP A 168 -39.15 4.65 6.78
CA ASP A 168 -37.72 4.66 7.10
C ASP A 168 -37.23 3.28 7.56
N GLY A 169 -37.94 2.63 8.49
CA GLY A 169 -37.61 1.30 8.96
C GLY A 169 -37.63 0.25 7.85
N ALA A 170 -38.68 0.23 7.02
CA ALA A 170 -38.79 -0.72 5.91
C ALA A 170 -37.73 -0.50 4.82
N MET A 171 -37.39 0.76 4.51
CA MET A 171 -36.31 1.07 3.57
C MET A 171 -34.96 0.59 4.10
N LYS A 172 -34.68 0.75 5.39
CA LYS A 172 -33.46 0.20 6.01
C LYS A 172 -33.40 -1.32 5.95
N VAL A 173 -34.53 -2.02 6.17
CA VAL A 173 -34.60 -3.49 5.97
C VAL A 173 -34.18 -3.84 4.55
N LEU A 174 -34.71 -3.14 3.55
CA LEU A 174 -34.40 -3.41 2.15
C LEU A 174 -32.95 -3.07 1.79
N VAL A 175 -32.37 -1.99 2.32
CA VAL A 175 -30.95 -1.66 2.12
C VAL A 175 -30.09 -2.82 2.62
N GLU A 176 -30.23 -3.22 3.88
CA GLU A 176 -29.45 -4.32 4.48
C GLU A 176 -29.70 -5.65 3.75
N PHE A 177 -30.96 -5.96 3.44
CA PHE A 177 -31.32 -7.21 2.78
C PHE A 177 -30.77 -7.30 1.35
N THR A 178 -30.73 -6.20 0.60
CA THR A 178 -30.27 -6.23 -0.80
C THR A 178 -28.77 -6.30 -0.96
N LEU A 179 -27.99 -5.93 0.06
CA LEU A 179 -26.53 -6.08 0.05
C LEU A 179 -26.11 -7.56 0.04
N GLU A 180 -26.88 -8.40 0.72
CA GLU A 180 -26.58 -9.82 0.94
C GLU A 180 -27.36 -10.74 -0.03
N LEU A 181 -28.02 -10.19 -1.05
CA LEU A 181 -28.71 -10.99 -2.07
C LEU A 181 -27.70 -11.68 -2.99
N ASP A 182 -27.74 -13.00 -3.00
CA ASP A 182 -26.92 -13.88 -3.84
C ASP A 182 -27.78 -14.71 -4.82
N LYS A 183 -28.03 -16.01 -4.57
CA LYS A 183 -28.72 -16.89 -5.55
C LYS A 183 -30.18 -16.52 -5.79
N GLN A 184 -30.80 -15.86 -4.81
CA GLN A 184 -32.23 -15.52 -4.84
C GLN A 184 -32.51 -14.29 -5.71
N VAL A 185 -31.49 -13.52 -6.12
CA VAL A 185 -31.65 -12.23 -6.80
C VAL A 185 -32.57 -12.29 -8.05
N ALA A 186 -32.56 -13.40 -8.78
CA ALA A 186 -33.39 -13.57 -9.98
C ALA A 186 -34.89 -13.47 -9.68
N ASP A 187 -35.31 -14.00 -8.53
CA ASP A 187 -36.71 -14.09 -8.14
C ASP A 187 -37.18 -12.82 -7.40
N VAL A 188 -36.30 -12.21 -6.60
CA VAL A 188 -36.66 -11.05 -5.77
C VAL A 188 -36.51 -9.72 -6.50
N ALA A 189 -35.49 -9.58 -7.34
CA ALA A 189 -35.14 -8.28 -7.92
C ALA A 189 -36.31 -7.61 -8.67
N PRO A 190 -37.13 -8.30 -9.48
CA PRO A 190 -38.26 -7.65 -10.15
C PRO A 190 -39.27 -6.99 -9.20
N LEU A 191 -39.53 -7.63 -8.04
CA LEU A 191 -40.46 -7.12 -7.03
C LEU A 191 -39.88 -5.87 -6.35
N ILE A 192 -38.63 -5.95 -5.90
CA ILE A 192 -37.97 -4.82 -5.22
C ILE A 192 -37.79 -3.65 -6.18
N LEU A 193 -37.36 -3.89 -7.43
CA LEU A 193 -37.19 -2.84 -8.44
C LEU A 193 -38.49 -2.09 -8.71
N SER A 194 -39.63 -2.79 -8.78
CA SER A 194 -40.94 -2.16 -8.98
C SER A 194 -41.29 -1.23 -7.82
N GLU A 195 -41.06 -1.67 -6.59
CA GLU A 195 -41.43 -0.92 -5.39
C GLU A 195 -40.50 0.27 -5.14
N VAL A 196 -39.20 0.06 -5.32
CA VAL A 196 -38.17 1.11 -5.28
C VAL A 196 -38.45 2.18 -6.34
N TYR A 197 -38.85 1.79 -7.56
CA TYR A 197 -39.23 2.75 -8.58
C TYR A 197 -40.42 3.61 -8.13
N ARG A 198 -41.46 2.98 -7.55
CA ARG A 198 -42.67 3.65 -7.06
C ARG A 198 -42.33 4.71 -6.00
N ILE A 199 -41.45 4.37 -5.05
CA ILE A 199 -41.00 5.29 -4.00
C ILE A 199 -40.19 6.43 -4.60
N PHE A 200 -39.21 6.10 -5.46
CA PHE A 200 -38.33 7.09 -6.08
C PHE A 200 -39.09 8.12 -6.92
N SER A 201 -40.13 7.69 -7.62
CA SER A 201 -40.90 8.52 -8.56
C SER A 201 -42.03 9.35 -7.92
N ALA A 202 -42.49 9.03 -6.70
CA ALA A 202 -43.58 9.72 -6.02
C ALA A 202 -43.06 10.77 -5.00
N ASP A 203 -42.51 11.86 -5.52
CA ASP A 203 -41.89 12.99 -4.79
C ASP A 203 -42.83 13.76 -3.84
N THR A 204 -44.14 13.64 -4.02
CA THR A 204 -45.18 14.24 -3.17
C THR A 204 -45.66 13.32 -2.05
N MET A 205 -45.36 12.02 -2.14
CA MET A 205 -45.78 11.02 -1.15
C MET A 205 -44.63 10.58 -0.24
N TYR A 206 -43.40 10.60 -0.74
CA TYR A 206 -42.23 10.12 -0.01
C TYR A 206 -41.20 11.23 0.22
N SER A 207 -40.59 11.23 1.40
CA SER A 207 -39.52 12.16 1.76
C SER A 207 -38.28 11.97 0.89
N VAL A 208 -37.42 13.00 0.84
CA VAL A 208 -36.14 12.93 0.11
C VAL A 208 -35.27 11.79 0.62
N THR A 209 -35.24 11.56 1.93
CA THR A 209 -34.51 10.46 2.58
C THR A 209 -35.01 9.08 2.11
N ALA A 210 -36.33 8.88 2.07
CA ALA A 210 -36.90 7.62 1.56
C ALA A 210 -36.54 7.41 0.08
N ARG A 211 -36.57 8.47 -0.73
CA ARG A 211 -36.17 8.41 -2.14
C ARG A 211 -34.67 8.18 -2.31
N LYS A 212 -33.83 8.69 -1.41
CA LYS A 212 -32.39 8.42 -1.36
C LYS A 212 -32.12 6.93 -1.09
N TYR A 213 -32.81 6.33 -0.12
CA TYR A 213 -32.71 4.88 0.10
C TYR A 213 -33.19 4.07 -1.11
N ALA A 214 -34.20 4.54 -1.83
CA ALA A 214 -34.65 3.88 -3.05
C ALA A 214 -33.52 3.80 -4.11
N VAL A 215 -32.76 4.89 -4.30
CA VAL A 215 -31.61 4.90 -5.23
C VAL A 215 -30.46 4.03 -4.71
N GLU A 216 -30.23 4.01 -3.40
CA GLU A 216 -29.22 3.15 -2.75
C GLU A 216 -29.53 1.66 -2.93
N ILE A 217 -30.80 1.26 -2.75
CA ILE A 217 -31.26 -0.12 -3.02
C ILE A 217 -31.14 -0.45 -4.51
N LEU A 218 -31.46 0.50 -5.40
CA LEU A 218 -31.26 0.30 -6.84
C LEU A 218 -29.78 0.02 -7.15
N TYR A 219 -28.85 0.76 -6.55
CA TYR A 219 -27.42 0.52 -6.70
C TYR A 219 -27.03 -0.91 -6.26
N ALA A 220 -27.42 -1.30 -5.03
CA ALA A 220 -27.14 -2.63 -4.49
C ALA A 220 -27.72 -3.75 -5.37
N LEU A 221 -28.96 -3.59 -5.84
CA LEU A 221 -29.60 -4.55 -6.74
C LEU A 221 -28.92 -4.64 -8.10
N LEU A 222 -28.53 -3.52 -8.71
CA LEU A 222 -27.77 -3.55 -9.94
C LEU A 222 -26.46 -4.33 -9.74
N ARG A 223 -25.74 -4.08 -8.65
CA ARG A 223 -24.52 -4.82 -8.32
C ARG A 223 -24.77 -6.31 -8.14
N SER A 224 -25.74 -6.70 -7.33
CA SER A 224 -26.11 -8.11 -7.12
C SER A 224 -26.55 -8.80 -8.42
N ILE A 225 -27.39 -8.15 -9.24
CA ILE A 225 -27.77 -8.64 -10.57
C ILE A 225 -26.54 -8.84 -11.46
N ASN A 226 -25.55 -7.94 -11.40
CA ASN A 226 -24.36 -8.06 -12.23
C ASN A 226 -23.47 -9.24 -11.81
N VAL A 227 -23.26 -9.38 -10.51
CA VAL A 227 -22.32 -10.35 -9.93
C VAL A 227 -22.92 -11.76 -9.96
N ASN A 228 -24.17 -11.91 -9.52
CA ASN A 228 -24.76 -13.22 -9.23
C ASN A 228 -25.49 -13.84 -10.42
N LEU A 229 -25.96 -13.05 -11.40
CA LEU A 229 -26.57 -13.60 -12.61
C LEU A 229 -25.52 -13.82 -13.70
N THR A 230 -25.34 -15.07 -14.10
CA THR A 230 -24.26 -15.45 -15.04
C THR A 230 -24.60 -15.18 -16.50
N THR A 231 -25.88 -15.21 -16.87
CA THR A 231 -26.29 -15.06 -18.28
C THR A 231 -26.80 -13.66 -18.61
N ARG A 232 -26.38 -13.14 -19.77
CA ARG A 232 -26.87 -11.84 -20.28
C ARG A 232 -28.40 -11.81 -20.44
N HIS A 233 -28.99 -12.94 -20.84
CA HIS A 233 -30.43 -13.04 -21.03
C HIS A 233 -31.20 -12.80 -19.71
N GLN A 234 -30.76 -13.40 -18.59
CA GLN A 234 -31.38 -13.20 -17.28
C GLN A 234 -31.29 -11.74 -16.85
N LYS A 235 -30.10 -11.11 -16.96
CA LYS A 235 -29.92 -9.68 -16.67
C LYS A 235 -30.86 -8.81 -17.50
N SER A 236 -30.92 -9.05 -18.81
CA SER A 236 -31.78 -8.27 -19.71
C SER A 236 -33.28 -8.46 -19.46
N ALA A 237 -33.71 -9.66 -19.08
CA ALA A 237 -35.12 -9.94 -18.78
C ALA A 237 -35.60 -9.14 -17.56
N ILE A 238 -34.75 -8.95 -16.55
CA ILE A 238 -35.07 -8.19 -15.33
C ILE A 238 -34.94 -6.68 -15.57
N LEU A 239 -33.86 -6.23 -16.21
CA LEU A 239 -33.52 -4.79 -16.30
C LEU A 239 -34.27 -4.05 -17.42
N ASN A 240 -34.39 -4.63 -18.62
CA ASN A 240 -34.94 -3.90 -19.77
C ASN A 240 -36.37 -3.33 -19.56
N PRO A 241 -37.29 -4.01 -18.84
CA PRO A 241 -38.64 -3.47 -18.61
C PRO A 241 -38.68 -2.22 -17.72
N VAL A 242 -37.74 -2.08 -16.78
CA VAL A 242 -37.77 -1.03 -15.75
C VAL A 242 -36.75 0.07 -16.00
N LEU A 243 -35.61 -0.27 -16.61
CA LEU A 243 -34.46 0.61 -16.72
C LEU A 243 -34.75 1.94 -17.44
N PRO A 244 -35.51 1.99 -18.56
CA PRO A 244 -35.79 3.26 -19.22
C PRO A 244 -36.48 4.30 -18.32
N ASN A 245 -37.42 3.83 -17.49
CA ASN A 245 -38.16 4.66 -16.56
C ASN A 245 -37.27 5.14 -15.41
N PHE A 246 -36.38 4.28 -14.90
CA PHE A 246 -35.38 4.65 -13.92
C PHE A 246 -34.41 5.70 -14.48
N MET A 247 -33.83 5.46 -15.65
CA MET A 247 -32.86 6.37 -16.26
C MET A 247 -33.43 7.77 -16.48
N GLN A 248 -34.68 7.87 -16.96
CA GLN A 248 -35.36 9.15 -17.08
C GLN A 248 -35.45 9.87 -15.72
N ARG A 249 -35.89 9.18 -14.67
CA ARG A 249 -36.08 9.76 -13.33
C ARG A 249 -34.78 10.10 -12.63
N LEU A 250 -33.72 9.31 -12.84
CA LEU A 250 -32.38 9.58 -12.33
C LEU A 250 -31.85 10.90 -12.93
N ILE A 251 -31.96 11.07 -14.26
CA ILE A 251 -31.54 12.29 -14.95
C ILE A 251 -32.36 13.51 -14.48
N GLU A 252 -33.70 13.37 -14.37
CA GLU A 252 -34.56 14.43 -13.82
C GLU A 252 -34.15 14.81 -12.39
N GLY A 253 -33.88 13.82 -11.53
CA GLY A 253 -33.47 14.00 -10.14
C GLY A 253 -32.13 14.73 -9.96
N LEU A 254 -31.17 14.51 -10.87
CA LEU A 254 -29.89 15.25 -10.86
C LEU A 254 -30.07 16.75 -11.12
N THR A 255 -30.97 17.10 -12.03
CA THR A 255 -31.20 18.50 -12.43
C THR A 255 -32.14 19.26 -11.49
N ALA A 256 -32.80 18.56 -10.55
CA ALA A 256 -33.75 19.19 -9.64
C ALA A 256 -33.02 20.12 -8.63
N PRO A 257 -33.55 21.32 -8.35
CA PRO A 257 -33.00 22.20 -7.32
C PRO A 257 -33.18 21.55 -5.95
N ASN A 258 -32.22 21.77 -5.04
CA ASN A 258 -32.32 21.26 -3.68
C ASN A 258 -33.48 21.92 -2.93
N GLY A 259 -34.09 21.18 -2.01
CA GLY A 259 -35.25 21.60 -1.23
C GLY A 259 -36.13 20.42 -0.86
N ALA A 260 -37.45 20.63 -0.77
CA ALA A 260 -38.39 19.61 -0.31
C ALA A 260 -38.40 18.31 -1.15
N HIS A 261 -37.91 18.35 -2.40
CA HIS A 261 -37.95 17.22 -3.33
C HIS A 261 -36.56 16.77 -3.83
N SER A 262 -35.47 17.36 -3.37
CA SER A 262 -34.10 16.98 -3.76
C SER A 262 -33.07 17.43 -2.73
N SER A 263 -31.99 16.67 -2.56
CA SER A 263 -30.87 16.99 -1.66
C SER A 263 -29.54 16.59 -2.29
N PHE A 264 -28.44 17.05 -1.71
CA PHE A 264 -27.09 16.63 -2.10
C PHE A 264 -26.93 15.10 -1.99
N GLN A 265 -27.34 14.50 -0.87
CA GLN A 265 -27.30 13.05 -0.67
C GLN A 265 -28.04 12.25 -1.75
N LEU A 266 -29.23 12.70 -2.15
CA LEU A 266 -29.98 12.04 -3.21
C LEU A 266 -29.22 12.09 -4.53
N LYS A 267 -28.66 13.25 -4.88
CA LYS A 267 -27.84 13.42 -6.10
C LYS A 267 -26.58 12.57 -6.05
N THR A 268 -25.88 12.52 -4.92
CA THR A 268 -24.71 11.66 -4.71
C THR A 268 -25.02 10.20 -5.01
N GLN A 269 -26.14 9.67 -4.49
CA GLN A 269 -26.55 8.29 -4.78
C GLN A 269 -26.91 8.09 -6.27
N ILE A 270 -27.55 9.08 -6.91
CA ILE A 270 -27.83 9.00 -8.34
C ILE A 270 -26.52 8.93 -9.14
N ILE A 271 -25.53 9.76 -8.81
CA ILE A 271 -24.23 9.75 -9.48
C ILE A 271 -23.53 8.40 -9.28
N LYS A 272 -23.58 7.81 -8.08
CA LYS A 272 -23.05 6.45 -7.80
C LYS A 272 -23.67 5.39 -8.72
N VAL A 273 -25.00 5.41 -8.88
CA VAL A 273 -25.71 4.52 -9.82
C VAL A 273 -25.23 4.74 -11.25
N LEU A 274 -25.17 5.99 -11.71
CA LEU A 274 -24.75 6.28 -13.08
C LEU A 274 -23.29 5.92 -13.35
N LYS A 275 -22.37 6.18 -12.40
CA LYS A 275 -20.95 5.79 -12.44
C LYS A 275 -20.85 4.28 -12.67
N TYR A 276 -21.44 3.50 -11.75
CA TYR A 276 -21.43 2.03 -11.81
C TYR A 276 -22.05 1.48 -13.09
N MET A 277 -23.16 2.07 -13.54
CA MET A 277 -23.78 1.66 -14.78
C MET A 277 -22.88 1.90 -15.99
N ILE A 278 -22.06 2.96 -15.97
CA ILE A 278 -21.11 3.27 -17.04
C ILE A 278 -19.91 2.35 -17.01
N SER A 279 -19.28 2.14 -15.85
CA SER A 279 -18.12 1.27 -15.69
C SER A 279 -18.48 -0.20 -15.92
N ASP A 280 -19.44 -0.72 -15.16
CA ASP A 280 -19.68 -2.16 -14.98
C ASP A 280 -20.86 -2.70 -15.79
N MET A 281 -21.79 -1.83 -16.21
CA MET A 281 -22.97 -2.20 -17.00
C MET A 281 -23.10 -1.46 -18.33
N SER A 282 -21.97 -1.06 -18.92
CA SER A 282 -21.90 -0.15 -20.07
C SER A 282 -22.86 -0.45 -21.25
N LYS A 283 -23.17 -1.74 -21.49
CA LYS A 283 -24.11 -2.18 -22.55
C LYS A 283 -25.55 -1.71 -22.31
N PHE A 284 -25.98 -1.59 -21.06
CA PHE A 284 -27.33 -1.18 -20.68
C PHE A 284 -27.49 0.35 -20.66
N VAL A 285 -26.46 1.09 -20.27
CA VAL A 285 -26.51 2.56 -20.17
C VAL A 285 -26.25 3.27 -21.50
N ARG A 286 -25.69 2.58 -22.51
CA ARG A 286 -25.32 3.15 -23.82
C ARG A 286 -26.38 4.09 -24.45
N PRO A 287 -27.70 3.81 -24.43
CA PRO A 287 -28.71 4.70 -25.00
C PRO A 287 -28.83 6.06 -24.30
N TYR A 288 -28.37 6.17 -23.05
CA TYR A 288 -28.58 7.33 -22.18
C TYR A 288 -27.32 8.19 -22.01
N ILE A 289 -26.14 7.70 -22.45
CA ILE A 289 -24.86 8.42 -22.33
C ILE A 289 -24.92 9.85 -22.88
N GLY A 290 -25.59 10.03 -24.02
CA GLY A 290 -25.73 11.34 -24.67
C GLY A 290 -26.53 12.36 -23.86
N THR A 291 -27.23 11.93 -22.80
CA THR A 291 -27.91 12.81 -21.85
C THR A 291 -27.17 12.86 -20.51
N ILE A 292 -26.63 11.73 -20.04
CA ILE A 292 -25.91 11.66 -18.76
C ILE A 292 -24.69 12.57 -18.75
N LEU A 293 -23.81 12.48 -19.77
CA LEU A 293 -22.55 13.24 -19.76
C LEU A 293 -22.80 14.76 -19.77
N PRO A 294 -23.69 15.31 -20.63
CA PRO A 294 -24.03 16.73 -20.56
C PRO A 294 -24.63 17.16 -19.21
N THR A 295 -25.46 16.33 -18.57
CA THR A 295 -26.06 16.64 -17.26
C THR A 295 -25.01 16.70 -16.15
N ILE A 296 -24.10 15.71 -16.10
CA ILE A 296 -22.99 15.71 -15.13
C ILE A 296 -22.05 16.89 -15.37
N TRP A 297 -21.73 17.17 -16.64
CA TRP A 297 -20.93 18.34 -17.02
C TRP A 297 -21.57 19.66 -16.57
N GLN A 298 -22.88 19.82 -16.81
CA GLN A 298 -23.62 20.99 -16.36
C GLN A 298 -23.58 21.12 -14.82
N LEU A 299 -23.72 20.02 -14.08
CA LEU A 299 -23.63 20.03 -12.63
C LEU A 299 -22.23 20.47 -12.17
N LEU A 300 -21.17 19.84 -12.70
CA LEU A 300 -19.78 20.17 -12.37
C LEU A 300 -19.48 21.66 -12.58
N THR A 301 -19.91 22.22 -13.72
CA THR A 301 -19.67 23.62 -14.07
C THR A 301 -20.51 24.61 -13.27
N GLN A 302 -21.78 24.31 -12.99
CA GLN A 302 -22.65 25.17 -12.19
C GLN A 302 -22.22 25.25 -10.72
N LEU A 303 -21.77 24.13 -10.17
CA LEU A 303 -21.34 24.08 -8.78
C LEU A 303 -19.98 24.77 -8.55
N ALA A 304 -19.17 24.97 -9.59
CA ALA A 304 -17.86 25.59 -9.45
C ALA A 304 -17.94 27.04 -8.95
N ASP A 305 -18.81 27.87 -9.54
CA ASP A 305 -19.02 29.26 -9.10
C ASP A 305 -19.56 29.33 -7.66
N PHE A 306 -20.48 28.41 -7.33
CA PHE A 306 -21.04 28.31 -5.98
C PHE A 306 -19.99 27.86 -4.96
N TYR A 307 -19.21 26.82 -5.26
CA TYR A 307 -18.10 26.34 -4.43
C TYR A 307 -17.09 27.46 -4.18
N VAL A 308 -16.70 28.21 -5.22
CA VAL A 308 -15.74 29.31 -5.08
C VAL A 308 -16.28 30.44 -4.18
N LYS A 309 -17.55 30.81 -4.33
CA LYS A 309 -18.15 31.91 -3.55
C LYS A 309 -18.45 31.53 -2.11
N VAL A 310 -18.94 30.32 -1.88
CA VAL A 310 -19.45 29.89 -0.58
C VAL A 310 -18.39 29.17 0.26
N VAL A 311 -17.59 28.29 -0.36
CA VAL A 311 -16.62 27.44 0.35
C VAL A 311 -15.21 27.99 0.24
N VAL A 312 -14.75 28.32 -0.98
CA VAL A 312 -13.36 28.77 -1.16
C VAL A 312 -13.12 30.14 -0.53
N ASN A 313 -14.04 31.09 -0.73
CA ASN A 313 -13.84 32.50 -0.33
C ASN A 313 -14.82 33.01 0.73
N GLU A 314 -15.83 32.22 1.12
CA GLU A 314 -16.86 32.61 2.11
C GLU A 314 -17.51 33.99 1.87
N LEU A 315 -17.63 34.41 0.61
CA LEU A 315 -18.20 35.71 0.23
C LEU A 315 -19.70 35.77 0.42
N GLU A 316 -20.36 34.62 0.29
CA GLU A 316 -21.80 34.45 0.45
C GLU A 316 -22.05 33.44 1.58
N SER A 317 -22.97 33.75 2.49
CA SER A 317 -23.43 32.78 3.48
C SER A 317 -24.03 31.57 2.75
N GLY A 318 -23.49 30.39 3.01
CA GLY A 318 -24.00 29.16 2.40
C GLY A 318 -25.50 28.96 2.69
N PRO A 319 -26.23 28.27 1.81
CA PRO A 319 -27.62 27.89 2.05
C PRO A 319 -27.75 26.86 3.18
N PHE A 320 -26.63 26.30 3.67
CA PHE A 320 -26.48 25.31 4.74
C PHE A 320 -26.87 25.83 6.14
N ASN A 321 -27.80 26.78 6.22
CA ASN A 321 -28.09 27.66 7.36
C ASN A 321 -28.73 26.95 8.59
N GLY A 322 -28.06 25.96 9.14
CA GLY A 322 -28.19 25.55 10.54
C GLY A 322 -26.91 25.94 11.28
N THR A 323 -26.97 26.79 12.30
CA THR A 323 -25.84 27.08 13.20
C THR A 323 -25.61 25.93 14.21
N GLY A 324 -25.80 24.69 13.77
CA GLY A 324 -25.78 23.48 14.57
C GLY A 324 -25.55 22.25 13.68
N PRO A 325 -25.59 21.03 14.24
CA PRO A 325 -25.16 19.81 13.54
C PRO A 325 -25.81 19.59 12.16
N GLU A 326 -27.08 19.99 12.01
CA GLU A 326 -27.83 19.85 10.75
C GLU A 326 -27.26 20.69 9.59
N GLY A 327 -26.60 21.82 9.88
CA GLY A 327 -25.95 22.65 8.85
C GLY A 327 -24.55 22.16 8.46
N GLU A 328 -23.81 21.61 9.43
CA GLU A 328 -22.53 20.93 9.19
C GLU A 328 -22.74 19.67 8.32
N ASP A 329 -23.75 18.85 8.65
CA ASP A 329 -24.12 17.67 7.87
C ASP A 329 -24.43 18.01 6.39
N GLU A 330 -25.10 19.15 6.12
CA GLU A 330 -25.46 19.55 4.75
C GLU A 330 -24.24 20.06 3.94
N ALA A 331 -23.27 20.69 4.61
CA ALA A 331 -22.01 21.10 3.98
C ALA A 331 -21.15 19.87 3.61
N ASP A 332 -21.05 18.89 4.50
CA ASP A 332 -20.39 17.61 4.22
C ASP A 332 -21.06 16.88 3.06
N ASP A 333 -22.40 16.81 3.04
CA ASP A 333 -23.15 16.20 1.94
C ASP A 333 -22.87 16.88 0.59
N PHE A 334 -22.68 18.20 0.58
CA PHE A 334 -22.31 18.97 -0.60
C PHE A 334 -20.90 18.61 -1.08
N VAL A 335 -19.93 18.54 -0.16
CA VAL A 335 -18.55 18.13 -0.46
C VAL A 335 -18.52 16.72 -1.05
N GLN A 336 -19.22 15.78 -0.40
CA GLN A 336 -19.34 14.39 -0.85
C GLN A 336 -19.96 14.27 -2.24
N MET A 337 -20.91 15.14 -2.59
CA MET A 337 -21.47 15.17 -3.94
C MET A 337 -20.43 15.60 -4.98
N ILE A 338 -19.62 16.64 -4.71
CA ILE A 338 -18.55 17.08 -5.63
C ILE A 338 -17.51 15.98 -5.82
N LEU A 339 -17.05 15.36 -4.73
CA LEU A 339 -16.11 14.23 -4.77
C LEU A 339 -16.67 13.10 -5.64
N GLN A 340 -17.96 12.77 -5.49
CA GLN A 340 -18.60 11.75 -6.30
C GLN A 340 -18.70 12.12 -7.79
N ILE A 341 -18.83 13.41 -8.13
CA ILE A 341 -18.77 13.89 -9.52
C ILE A 341 -17.36 13.71 -10.06
N PHE A 342 -16.31 14.05 -9.30
CA PHE A 342 -14.95 13.82 -9.74
C PHE A 342 -14.62 12.35 -9.91
N GLU A 343 -15.10 11.47 -9.03
CA GLU A 343 -14.98 10.02 -9.25
C GLU A 343 -15.62 9.56 -10.56
N PHE A 344 -16.78 10.14 -10.90
CA PHE A 344 -17.44 9.86 -12.17
C PHE A 344 -16.60 10.35 -13.34
N VAL A 345 -16.07 11.58 -13.27
CA VAL A 345 -15.20 12.17 -14.31
C VAL A 345 -13.93 11.33 -14.50
N HIS A 346 -13.27 10.96 -13.40
CA HIS A 346 -12.13 10.05 -13.35
C HIS A 346 -12.41 8.76 -14.14
N THR A 347 -13.51 8.07 -13.79
CA THR A 347 -13.94 6.83 -14.46
C THR A 347 -14.14 7.03 -15.96
N ILE A 348 -14.65 8.18 -16.40
CA ILE A 348 -14.87 8.47 -17.83
C ILE A 348 -13.55 8.71 -18.58
N ILE A 349 -12.56 9.36 -17.95
CA ILE A 349 -11.27 9.69 -18.56
C ILE A 349 -10.49 8.41 -18.89
N GLU A 350 -10.40 7.46 -17.95
CA GLU A 350 -9.69 6.18 -18.13
C GLU A 350 -10.35 5.28 -19.20
N MET A 351 -11.63 5.50 -19.48
CA MET A 351 -12.38 4.71 -20.44
C MET A 351 -12.13 5.17 -21.87
N LYS A 352 -11.23 4.47 -22.59
CA LYS A 352 -10.88 4.69 -24.03
C LYS A 352 -12.08 5.05 -24.94
N ARG A 353 -13.24 4.44 -24.73
CA ARG A 353 -14.47 4.69 -25.52
C ARG A 353 -15.04 6.11 -25.41
N TYR A 354 -14.72 6.84 -24.34
CA TYR A 354 -15.18 8.21 -24.09
C TYR A 354 -14.11 9.26 -24.36
N LYS A 355 -12.91 8.85 -24.83
CA LYS A 355 -11.78 9.74 -25.10
C LYS A 355 -12.18 10.95 -25.95
N ALA A 356 -12.93 10.75 -27.02
CA ALA A 356 -13.41 11.82 -27.90
C ALA A 356 -14.38 12.80 -27.21
N ALA A 357 -15.20 12.34 -26.26
CA ALA A 357 -16.12 13.21 -25.53
C ALA A 357 -15.35 14.15 -24.60
N ILE A 358 -14.32 13.64 -23.92
CA ILE A 358 -13.43 14.44 -23.06
C ILE A 358 -12.55 15.37 -23.88
N THR A 359 -11.99 14.93 -25.02
CA THR A 359 -11.19 15.80 -25.90
C THR A 359 -11.97 17.06 -26.33
N ASN A 360 -13.29 16.96 -26.56
CA ASN A 360 -14.12 18.10 -26.95
C ASN A 360 -14.29 19.16 -25.85
N VAL A 361 -14.10 18.79 -24.58
CA VAL A 361 -14.26 19.68 -23.41
C VAL A 361 -12.97 19.86 -22.63
N LEU A 362 -11.82 19.42 -23.18
CA LEU A 362 -10.55 19.30 -22.44
C LEU A 362 -10.09 20.63 -21.84
N THR A 363 -10.12 21.72 -22.60
CA THR A 363 -9.78 23.07 -22.11
C THR A 363 -10.68 23.51 -20.95
N ASP A 364 -12.00 23.28 -21.07
CA ASP A 364 -12.96 23.68 -20.04
C ASP A 364 -12.83 22.78 -18.81
N LEU A 365 -12.51 21.50 -18.98
CA LEU A 365 -12.30 20.55 -17.90
C LEU A 365 -11.09 20.98 -17.06
N VAL A 366 -9.97 21.31 -17.71
CA VAL A 366 -8.80 21.90 -17.03
C VAL A 366 -9.20 23.19 -16.30
N TYR A 367 -9.91 24.10 -16.99
CA TYR A 367 -10.31 25.38 -16.41
C TYR A 367 -11.13 25.20 -15.13
N ILE A 368 -12.12 24.31 -15.15
CA ILE A 368 -13.00 24.06 -13.99
C ILE A 368 -12.27 23.32 -12.88
N THR A 369 -11.41 22.36 -13.21
CA THR A 369 -10.62 21.60 -12.24
C THR A 369 -9.72 22.53 -11.42
N LEU A 370 -9.08 23.51 -12.07
CA LEU A 370 -8.27 24.53 -11.39
C LEU A 370 -9.08 25.39 -10.40
N LEU A 371 -10.38 25.61 -10.64
CA LEU A 371 -11.23 26.34 -9.68
C LEU A 371 -11.46 25.53 -8.40
N TYR A 372 -11.67 24.22 -8.52
CA TYR A 372 -11.86 23.31 -7.39
C TYR A 372 -10.56 23.04 -6.63
N MET A 373 -9.41 23.19 -7.29
CA MET A 373 -8.10 23.12 -6.66
C MET A 373 -7.78 24.33 -5.78
N GLN A 374 -8.57 25.41 -5.73
CA GLN A 374 -8.20 26.58 -4.91
C GLN A 374 -8.23 26.29 -3.40
N ILE A 375 -7.26 26.84 -2.67
CA ILE A 375 -7.19 26.78 -1.19
C ILE A 375 -8.43 27.47 -0.60
N THR A 376 -9.16 26.78 0.29
CA THR A 376 -10.32 27.34 1.00
C THR A 376 -9.89 28.25 2.17
N GLU A 377 -10.77 29.12 2.67
CA GLU A 377 -10.45 29.92 3.87
C GLU A 377 -10.28 29.02 5.10
N GLU A 378 -11.09 27.96 5.25
CA GLU A 378 -10.96 26.96 6.31
C GLU A 378 -9.58 26.28 6.28
N GLN A 379 -9.14 25.76 5.14
CA GLN A 379 -7.80 25.17 4.98
C GLN A 379 -6.70 26.20 5.30
N ALA A 380 -6.83 27.44 4.81
CA ALA A 380 -5.84 28.47 5.09
C ALA A 380 -5.75 28.83 6.59
N GLN A 381 -6.86 28.76 7.32
CA GLN A 381 -6.83 28.98 8.77
C GLN A 381 -6.24 27.77 9.49
N GLU A 382 -6.70 26.57 9.16
CA GLU A 382 -6.28 25.33 9.81
C GLU A 382 -4.78 25.09 9.63
N TRP A 383 -4.25 25.27 8.42
CA TRP A 383 -2.82 25.15 8.13
C TRP A 383 -1.94 26.17 8.86
N MET A 384 -2.49 27.34 9.22
CA MET A 384 -1.78 28.32 10.03
C MET A 384 -1.72 27.94 11.51
N GLU A 385 -2.72 27.20 11.99
CA GLU A 385 -2.82 26.72 13.37
C GLU A 385 -2.07 25.40 13.58
N ASP A 386 -2.09 24.52 12.57
CA ASP A 386 -1.46 23.21 12.57
C ASP A 386 -0.55 23.02 11.33
N ALA A 387 0.76 23.07 11.59
CA ALA A 387 1.78 22.90 10.56
C ALA A 387 1.96 21.44 10.11
N GLU A 388 1.61 20.46 10.96
CA GLU A 388 1.67 19.04 10.61
C GLU A 388 0.59 18.75 9.59
N LYS A 389 -0.65 19.19 9.88
CA LYS A 389 -1.76 19.05 8.93
C LYS A 389 -1.44 19.71 7.58
N PHE A 390 -0.84 20.91 7.58
CA PHE A 390 -0.40 21.52 6.32
C PHE A 390 0.55 20.64 5.51
N VAL A 391 1.52 19.97 6.18
CA VAL A 391 2.46 19.10 5.49
C VAL A 391 1.76 17.87 4.96
N ASP A 392 0.88 17.26 5.75
CA ASP A 392 0.11 16.04 5.41
C ASP A 392 -0.86 16.29 4.24
N ASP A 393 -1.60 17.42 4.27
CA ASP A 393 -2.54 17.85 3.23
C ASP A 393 -1.87 18.15 1.89
N GLU A 394 -0.65 18.68 1.93
CA GLU A 394 0.10 19.11 0.74
C GLU A 394 1.24 18.16 0.37
N ASP A 395 1.28 16.97 0.98
CA ASP A 395 2.18 15.90 0.58
C ASP A 395 1.65 15.23 -0.70
N GLU A 396 2.53 14.99 -1.67
CA GLU A 396 2.19 14.27 -2.91
C GLU A 396 1.80 12.80 -2.60
N GLN A 397 2.18 12.27 -1.43
CA GLN A 397 1.84 10.92 -0.94
C GLN A 397 0.73 10.89 0.13
N GLY A 398 0.04 12.02 0.37
CA GLY A 398 -1.02 12.12 1.38
C GLY A 398 -2.23 11.22 1.08
N VAL A 399 -2.96 10.83 2.13
CA VAL A 399 -4.21 10.01 2.03
C VAL A 399 -5.47 10.89 2.15
N GLU A 400 -5.29 12.22 2.12
CA GLU A 400 -6.34 13.22 2.34
C GLU A 400 -7.34 13.26 1.18
N PHE A 401 -8.61 12.98 1.48
CA PHE A 401 -9.69 12.95 0.49
C PHE A 401 -10.46 14.28 0.43
N THR A 402 -9.78 15.34 -0.03
CA THR A 402 -10.37 16.68 -0.18
C THR A 402 -10.74 16.98 -1.63
N ILE A 403 -11.63 17.96 -1.85
CA ILE A 403 -11.96 18.43 -3.21
C ILE A 403 -10.72 18.92 -3.95
N ARG A 404 -9.78 19.58 -3.25
CA ARG A 404 -8.53 20.08 -3.83
C ARG A 404 -7.64 18.93 -4.31
N ALA A 405 -7.41 17.93 -3.45
CA ALA A 405 -6.60 16.75 -3.78
C ALA A 405 -7.23 15.96 -4.94
N THR A 406 -8.52 15.62 -4.83
CA THR A 406 -9.23 14.88 -5.89
C THR A 406 -9.28 15.62 -7.23
N ALA A 407 -9.42 16.96 -7.22
CA ALA A 407 -9.35 17.75 -8.44
C ALA A 407 -7.94 17.70 -9.05
N HIS A 408 -6.90 17.74 -8.23
CA HIS A 408 -5.51 17.58 -8.66
C HIS A 408 -5.25 16.19 -9.25
N ASP A 409 -5.74 15.11 -8.62
CA ASP A 409 -5.65 13.74 -9.13
C ASP A 409 -6.27 13.61 -10.53
N VAL A 410 -7.49 14.15 -10.70
CA VAL A 410 -8.17 14.17 -12.00
C VAL A 410 -7.31 14.89 -13.04
N LEU A 411 -6.63 15.97 -12.67
CA LEU A 411 -5.74 16.71 -13.58
C LEU A 411 -4.50 15.89 -13.96
N LEU A 412 -3.92 15.12 -13.03
CA LEU A 412 -2.80 14.20 -13.31
C LEU A 412 -3.23 13.07 -14.25
N ILE A 413 -4.41 12.49 -14.04
CA ILE A 413 -4.94 11.43 -14.90
C ILE A 413 -5.26 11.94 -16.30
N VAL A 414 -5.71 13.20 -16.43
CA VAL A 414 -5.85 13.87 -17.74
C VAL A 414 -4.48 14.05 -18.41
N GLU A 415 -3.43 14.36 -17.66
CA GLU A 415 -2.08 14.46 -18.21
C GLU A 415 -1.57 13.11 -18.73
N GLN A 416 -1.71 12.06 -17.93
CA GLN A 416 -1.34 10.69 -18.29
C GLN A 416 -2.06 10.21 -19.57
N GLU A 417 -3.37 10.46 -19.70
CA GLU A 417 -4.18 9.96 -20.83
C GLU A 417 -4.04 10.76 -22.14
N TYR A 418 -3.70 12.06 -22.05
CA TYR A 418 -3.71 12.98 -23.20
C TYR A 418 -2.33 13.53 -23.56
N GLY A 419 -1.34 13.45 -22.66
CA GLY A 419 0.04 13.89 -22.84
C GLY A 419 0.15 15.23 -23.58
N LYS A 420 0.94 15.26 -24.66
CA LYS A 420 1.23 16.50 -25.42
C LYS A 420 0.01 17.20 -26.02
N GLN A 421 -1.12 16.51 -26.19
CA GLN A 421 -2.36 17.12 -26.71
C GLN A 421 -3.03 18.04 -25.68
N LEU A 422 -2.72 17.86 -24.39
CA LEU A 422 -3.23 18.67 -23.29
C LEU A 422 -2.63 20.07 -23.27
N LEU A 423 -1.35 20.24 -23.61
CA LEU A 423 -0.62 21.49 -23.37
C LEU A 423 -1.26 22.75 -23.98
N PRO A 424 -1.74 22.76 -25.24
CA PRO A 424 -2.40 23.95 -25.78
C PRO A 424 -3.69 24.29 -25.03
N CYS A 425 -4.47 23.27 -24.65
CA CYS A 425 -5.70 23.41 -23.88
C CYS A 425 -5.39 23.96 -22.47
N PHE A 426 -4.35 23.43 -21.84
CA PHE A 426 -3.85 23.87 -20.55
C PHE A 426 -3.39 25.34 -20.58
N ALA A 427 -2.57 25.72 -21.57
CA ALA A 427 -2.10 27.09 -21.74
C ALA A 427 -3.26 28.08 -21.96
N GLU A 428 -4.29 27.68 -22.74
CA GLU A 428 -5.50 28.49 -22.93
C GLU A 428 -6.27 28.69 -21.62
N ALA A 429 -6.48 27.61 -20.85
CA ALA A 429 -7.17 27.68 -19.55
C ALA A 429 -6.44 28.61 -18.56
N LEU A 430 -5.11 28.51 -18.46
CA LEU A 430 -4.31 29.39 -17.59
C LEU A 430 -4.37 30.85 -18.02
N SER A 431 -4.40 31.13 -19.33
CA SER A 431 -4.52 32.50 -19.84
C SER A 431 -5.86 33.11 -19.48
N LYS A 432 -6.96 32.33 -19.57
CA LYS A 432 -8.30 32.76 -19.12
C LYS A 432 -8.32 33.04 -17.62
N HIS A 433 -7.78 32.14 -16.81
CA HIS A 433 -7.67 32.30 -15.35
C HIS A 433 -6.85 33.53 -14.95
N SER A 434 -5.72 33.75 -15.61
CA SER A 434 -4.88 34.93 -15.35
C SER A 434 -5.62 36.24 -15.66
N ALA A 435 -6.44 36.27 -16.72
CA ALA A 435 -7.26 37.43 -17.05
C ALA A 435 -8.35 37.71 -15.98
N VAL A 436 -8.99 36.65 -15.46
CA VAL A 436 -9.98 36.76 -14.37
C VAL A 436 -9.32 37.27 -13.09
N ALA A 437 -8.21 36.67 -12.68
CA ALA A 437 -7.48 37.07 -11.47
C ALA A 437 -7.01 38.54 -11.53
N GLU A 438 -6.59 39.02 -12.69
CA GLU A 438 -6.18 40.42 -12.86
C GLU A 438 -7.39 41.37 -12.79
N VAL A 439 -8.57 40.98 -13.28
CA VAL A 439 -9.81 41.75 -13.10
C VAL A 439 -10.17 41.85 -11.62
N ASP A 440 -10.14 40.73 -10.90
CA ASP A 440 -10.44 40.67 -9.47
C ASP A 440 -9.46 41.50 -8.64
N ARG A 441 -8.17 41.42 -8.96
CA ARG A 441 -7.13 42.24 -8.34
C ARG A 441 -7.39 43.73 -8.55
N ASN A 442 -7.71 44.14 -9.77
CA ASN A 442 -8.02 45.54 -10.09
C ASN A 442 -9.33 46.02 -9.44
N ALA A 443 -10.26 45.10 -9.16
CA ALA A 443 -11.47 45.35 -8.40
C ALA A 443 -11.24 45.40 -6.87
N GLY A 444 -10.05 45.03 -6.39
CA GLY A 444 -9.71 45.00 -4.97
C GLY A 444 -10.26 43.78 -4.21
N ASN A 445 -10.64 42.71 -4.92
CA ASN A 445 -11.01 41.43 -4.30
C ASN A 445 -9.77 40.84 -3.61
N PRO A 446 -9.79 40.51 -2.30
CA PRO A 446 -8.60 40.01 -1.59
C PRO A 446 -8.21 38.57 -1.98
N HIS A 447 -9.08 37.80 -2.63
CA HIS A 447 -8.86 36.37 -2.92
C HIS A 447 -8.30 36.10 -4.33
N TRP A 448 -7.99 37.14 -5.11
CA TRP A 448 -7.47 37.04 -6.49
C TRP A 448 -6.24 36.12 -6.64
N TRP A 449 -5.46 35.96 -5.56
CA TRP A 449 -4.24 35.16 -5.55
C TRP A 449 -4.49 33.63 -5.59
N LYS A 450 -5.67 33.15 -5.18
CA LYS A 450 -5.99 31.71 -5.10
C LYS A 450 -6.01 31.02 -6.46
N ILE A 451 -6.49 31.74 -7.49
CA ILE A 451 -6.46 31.26 -8.89
C ILE A 451 -5.01 31.08 -9.37
N HIS A 452 -4.11 32.00 -9.00
CA HIS A 452 -2.70 31.88 -9.36
C HIS A 452 -2.01 30.75 -8.60
N GLU A 453 -2.31 30.55 -7.32
CA GLU A 453 -1.75 29.46 -6.52
C GLU A 453 -2.10 28.08 -7.10
N SER A 454 -3.38 27.81 -7.33
CA SER A 454 -3.85 26.55 -7.92
C SER A 454 -3.31 26.32 -9.33
N SER A 455 -3.25 27.38 -10.15
CA SER A 455 -2.62 27.35 -11.47
C SER A 455 -1.13 26.95 -11.39
N MET A 456 -0.39 27.45 -10.39
CA MET A 456 1.02 27.11 -10.24
C MET A 456 1.24 25.68 -9.76
N LEU A 457 0.36 25.16 -8.88
CA LEU A 457 0.37 23.75 -8.50
C LEU A 457 0.26 22.85 -9.75
N ALA A 458 -0.69 23.15 -10.62
CA ALA A 458 -0.84 22.44 -11.89
C ALA A 458 0.37 22.56 -12.82
N VAL A 459 0.94 23.76 -12.98
CA VAL A 459 2.13 23.95 -13.82
C VAL A 459 3.33 23.17 -13.28
N GLY A 460 3.53 23.15 -11.97
CA GLY A 460 4.62 22.39 -11.35
C GLY A 460 4.43 20.88 -11.47
N SER A 461 3.19 20.41 -11.45
CA SER A 461 2.84 19.00 -11.67
C SER A 461 3.15 18.57 -13.11
N PHE A 462 3.00 19.47 -14.08
CA PHE A 462 3.25 19.20 -15.50
C PHE A 462 4.69 19.52 -15.95
N LYS A 463 5.67 19.56 -15.03
CA LYS A 463 7.08 19.86 -15.36
C LYS A 463 7.58 18.99 -16.52
N GLY A 464 7.47 17.67 -16.40
CA GLY A 464 7.96 16.71 -17.39
C GLY A 464 7.38 17.01 -18.78
N LEU A 465 6.05 17.04 -18.87
CA LEU A 465 5.34 17.35 -20.11
C LEU A 465 5.73 18.68 -20.75
N ILE A 466 5.83 19.75 -19.95
CA ILE A 466 6.17 21.10 -20.43
C ILE A 466 7.61 21.15 -20.94
N VAL A 467 8.56 20.55 -20.20
CA VAL A 467 9.98 20.54 -20.57
C VAL A 467 10.22 19.72 -21.83
N GLU A 468 9.65 18.50 -21.90
CA GLU A 468 9.79 17.61 -23.06
C GLU A 468 9.18 18.18 -24.35
N SER A 469 8.09 18.94 -24.23
CA SER A 469 7.42 19.52 -25.39
C SER A 469 8.09 20.80 -25.88
N GLY A 470 8.87 21.46 -25.02
CA GLY A 470 9.61 22.67 -25.32
C GLY A 470 8.74 23.83 -25.85
N PRO A 471 9.35 24.83 -26.52
CA PRO A 471 8.62 26.00 -27.01
C PRO A 471 7.55 25.68 -28.07
N ALA A 472 7.66 24.54 -28.75
CA ALA A 472 6.70 24.10 -29.77
C ALA A 472 5.42 23.50 -29.17
N GLY A 473 5.43 23.15 -27.87
CA GLY A 473 4.31 22.53 -27.15
C GLY A 473 3.13 23.46 -26.87
N GLY A 474 3.20 24.74 -27.23
CA GLY A 474 2.12 25.71 -27.04
C GLY A 474 2.09 26.40 -25.66
N PHE A 475 2.98 26.03 -24.74
CA PHE A 475 3.14 26.69 -23.44
C PHE A 475 4.32 27.67 -23.43
N ASN A 476 4.05 28.96 -23.22
CA ASN A 476 5.10 29.99 -23.17
C ASN A 476 5.63 30.18 -21.74
N MET A 477 6.64 29.39 -21.37
CA MET A 477 7.27 29.47 -20.06
C MET A 477 7.85 30.86 -19.74
N GLY A 478 8.45 31.54 -20.72
CA GLY A 478 9.02 32.88 -20.50
C GLY A 478 7.97 33.92 -20.08
N GLN A 479 6.79 33.89 -20.69
CA GLN A 479 5.66 34.75 -20.29
C GLN A 479 5.13 34.38 -18.91
N TYR A 480 5.05 33.08 -18.60
CA TYR A 480 4.59 32.61 -17.29
C TYR A 480 5.57 33.00 -16.15
N LEU A 481 6.87 32.92 -16.38
CA LEU A 481 7.89 33.39 -15.44
C LEU A 481 7.81 34.90 -15.18
N ALA A 482 7.50 35.71 -16.21
CA ALA A 482 7.28 37.14 -16.02
C ALA A 482 6.07 37.43 -15.11
N LEU A 483 5.00 36.62 -15.22
CA LEU A 483 3.86 36.66 -14.31
C LEU A 483 4.29 36.28 -12.89
N ILE A 484 5.00 35.16 -12.71
CA ILE A 484 5.48 34.70 -11.39
C ILE A 484 6.31 35.78 -10.70
N LYS A 485 7.21 36.45 -11.43
CA LYS A 485 7.99 37.58 -10.89
C LYS A 485 7.11 38.68 -10.30
N MET A 486 6.08 39.10 -11.04
CA MET A 486 5.10 40.09 -10.59
C MET A 486 4.33 39.60 -9.35
N LEU A 487 4.01 38.31 -9.28
CA LEU A 487 3.27 37.72 -8.17
C LEU A 487 4.11 37.64 -6.90
N MET A 488 5.40 37.28 -7.00
CA MET A 488 6.32 37.29 -5.86
C MET A 488 6.48 38.68 -5.24
N GLU A 489 6.52 39.73 -6.08
CA GLU A 489 6.63 41.12 -5.64
C GLU A 489 5.36 41.64 -4.94
N SER A 490 4.20 41.02 -5.20
CA SER A 490 2.93 41.43 -4.61
C SER A 490 2.81 41.09 -3.11
N GLN A 491 3.49 40.03 -2.66
CA GLN A 491 3.39 39.47 -1.30
C GLN A 491 1.93 39.35 -0.78
N ALA A 492 0.99 39.01 -1.67
CA ALA A 492 -0.44 39.04 -1.37
C ALA A 492 -0.86 37.99 -0.32
N SER A 493 -0.18 36.85 -0.29
CA SER A 493 -0.46 35.74 0.63
C SER A 493 0.80 34.90 0.84
N PRO A 494 1.05 34.36 2.05
CA PRO A 494 2.15 33.43 2.30
C PRO A 494 2.06 32.18 1.42
N TYR A 495 0.85 31.67 1.15
CA TYR A 495 0.62 30.52 0.28
C TYR A 495 1.03 30.78 -1.16
N LEU A 496 0.66 31.94 -1.72
CA LEU A 496 1.06 32.31 -3.08
C LEU A 496 2.59 32.44 -3.17
N LEU A 497 3.22 33.11 -2.20
CA LEU A 497 4.67 33.28 -2.21
C LEU A 497 5.40 31.95 -2.07
N GLY A 498 4.95 31.09 -1.17
CA GLY A 498 5.49 29.74 -0.99
C GLY A 498 5.31 28.88 -2.24
N ARG A 499 4.15 28.96 -2.91
CA ARG A 499 3.89 28.25 -4.17
C ARG A 499 4.77 28.75 -5.31
N CYS A 500 5.03 30.06 -5.39
CA CYS A 500 6.02 30.61 -6.33
C CYS A 500 7.40 29.98 -6.09
N LEU A 501 7.85 29.91 -4.83
CA LEU A 501 9.15 29.32 -4.50
C LEU A 501 9.20 27.82 -4.81
N TRP A 502 8.17 27.07 -4.44
CA TRP A 502 8.03 25.65 -4.77
C TRP A 502 8.12 25.43 -6.28
N LEU A 503 7.36 26.17 -7.08
CA LEU A 503 7.36 26.04 -8.53
C LEU A 503 8.74 26.36 -9.12
N LEU A 504 9.35 27.46 -8.69
CA LEU A 504 10.67 27.90 -9.19
C LEU A 504 11.78 26.92 -8.81
N SER A 505 11.67 26.25 -7.67
CA SER A 505 12.62 25.19 -7.28
C SER A 505 12.54 23.97 -8.18
N ARG A 506 11.34 23.61 -8.68
CA ARG A 506 11.16 22.50 -9.63
C ARG A 506 11.78 22.79 -11.00
N TYR A 507 11.80 24.05 -11.43
CA TYR A 507 12.40 24.48 -12.70
C TYR A 507 13.82 25.04 -12.55
N ALA A 508 14.48 24.82 -11.41
CA ALA A 508 15.80 25.37 -11.13
C ALA A 508 16.90 24.87 -12.08
N ASP A 509 16.72 23.66 -12.61
CA ASP A 509 17.59 22.96 -13.57
C ASP A 509 17.41 23.43 -15.03
N CYS A 510 16.39 24.24 -15.30
CA CYS A 510 16.05 24.71 -16.64
C CYS A 510 16.68 26.09 -16.93
N ASP A 511 17.27 26.28 -18.12
CA ASP A 511 17.86 27.56 -18.59
C ASP A 511 16.81 28.67 -18.91
N VAL A 512 15.62 28.57 -18.30
CA VAL A 512 14.53 29.55 -18.42
C VAL A 512 14.63 30.68 -17.38
N LEU A 513 15.43 30.48 -16.33
CA LEU A 513 15.61 31.44 -15.24
C LEU A 513 16.80 32.38 -15.53
N GLY A 514 16.53 33.60 -16.01
CA GLY A 514 17.58 34.60 -16.24
C GLY A 514 18.30 35.03 -14.95
N GLN A 515 19.59 35.38 -15.04
CA GLN A 515 20.46 35.71 -13.90
C GLN A 515 19.89 36.70 -12.85
N PRO A 516 19.38 37.90 -13.22
CA PRO A 516 18.87 38.83 -12.21
C PRO A 516 17.61 38.30 -11.50
N PHE A 517 16.86 37.40 -12.14
CA PHE A 517 15.70 36.79 -11.54
C PHE A 517 16.10 35.64 -10.61
N ALA A 518 17.10 34.82 -10.97
CA ALA A 518 17.66 33.80 -10.10
C ALA A 518 18.16 34.39 -8.75
N GLU A 519 18.89 35.51 -8.79
CA GLU A 519 19.31 36.22 -7.57
C GLU A 519 18.13 36.69 -6.72
N GLN A 520 17.07 37.19 -7.35
CA GLN A 520 15.84 37.60 -6.65
C GLN A 520 15.17 36.40 -5.97
N ILE A 521 15.06 35.27 -6.66
CA ILE A 521 14.43 34.04 -6.13
C ILE A 521 15.15 33.57 -4.88
N VAL A 522 16.47 33.42 -4.95
CA VAL A 522 17.28 32.96 -3.81
C VAL A 522 17.16 33.91 -2.62
N ASN A 523 17.18 35.23 -2.85
CA ASN A 523 17.00 36.20 -1.78
C ASN A 523 15.59 36.14 -1.15
N VAL A 524 14.55 35.91 -1.95
CA VAL A 524 13.17 35.73 -1.45
C VAL A 524 13.05 34.43 -0.64
N ALA A 525 13.70 33.34 -1.07
CA ALA A 525 13.73 32.09 -0.31
C ALA A 525 14.37 32.30 1.07
N VAL A 526 15.54 32.97 1.13
CA VAL A 526 16.20 33.31 2.41
C VAL A 526 15.29 34.18 3.30
N ASN A 527 14.67 35.21 2.74
CA ASN A 527 13.77 36.10 3.50
C ASN A 527 12.50 35.39 3.99
N SER A 528 12.04 34.37 3.27
CA SER A 528 10.85 33.57 3.63
C SER A 528 11.11 32.64 4.82
N MET A 529 12.39 32.31 5.09
CA MET A 529 12.80 31.51 6.25
C MET A 529 12.90 32.31 7.56
N ALA A 530 12.78 33.64 7.52
CA ALA A 530 12.97 34.49 8.69
C ALA A 530 11.93 34.22 9.79
N LEU A 531 12.34 34.39 11.06
CA LEU A 531 11.51 34.06 12.24
C LEU A 531 10.24 34.90 12.37
N ASP A 532 10.16 36.06 11.72
CA ASP A 532 8.97 36.92 11.67
C ASP A 532 7.93 36.45 10.64
N LYS A 533 8.23 35.41 9.85
CA LYS A 533 7.35 34.85 8.84
C LYS A 533 6.45 33.75 9.40
N PRO A 534 5.24 33.56 8.84
CA PRO A 534 4.38 32.43 9.16
C PRO A 534 5.10 31.09 9.00
N ILE A 535 4.80 30.13 9.87
CA ILE A 535 5.40 28.79 9.85
C ILE A 535 5.17 28.09 8.51
N VAL A 536 3.96 28.16 7.95
CA VAL A 536 3.62 27.62 6.62
C VAL A 536 4.56 28.13 5.54
N LEU A 537 4.80 29.45 5.46
CA LEU A 537 5.70 30.03 4.46
C LEU A 537 7.14 29.53 4.65
N ARG A 538 7.58 29.37 5.90
CA ARG A 538 8.91 28.83 6.23
C ARG A 538 9.03 27.37 5.83
N ILE A 539 7.98 26.56 6.00
CA ILE A 539 7.93 25.15 5.54
C ILE A 539 7.93 25.08 4.01
N MET A 540 7.14 25.90 3.31
CA MET A 540 7.17 25.95 1.84
C MET A 540 8.53 26.40 1.31
N ALA A 541 9.20 27.32 2.00
CA ALA A 541 10.57 27.71 1.68
C ALA A 541 11.57 26.57 1.96
N ALA A 542 11.38 25.76 3.01
CA ALA A 542 12.16 24.55 3.24
C ALA A 542 11.98 23.51 2.11
N ARG A 543 10.74 23.26 1.66
CA ARG A 543 10.45 22.42 0.47
C ARG A 543 11.13 22.97 -0.78
N ALA A 544 11.11 24.30 -0.97
CA ALA A 544 11.79 24.93 -2.10
C ALA A 544 13.32 24.79 -2.00
N ILE A 545 13.91 24.91 -0.81
CA ILE A 545 15.36 24.68 -0.58
C ILE A 545 15.73 23.26 -0.93
N HIS A 546 14.96 22.27 -0.48
CA HIS A 546 15.11 20.88 -0.89
C HIS A 546 15.11 20.79 -2.42
N GLY A 547 14.08 21.32 -3.08
CA GLY A 547 13.95 21.30 -4.55
C GLY A 547 15.10 21.98 -5.29
N PHE A 548 15.61 23.12 -4.80
CA PHE A 548 16.80 23.76 -5.39
C PHE A 548 18.02 22.86 -5.27
N CYS A 549 18.24 22.25 -4.10
CA CYS A 549 19.39 21.40 -3.86
C CYS A 549 19.33 20.07 -4.61
N THR A 550 18.15 19.47 -4.80
CA THR A 550 17.99 18.18 -5.49
C THR A 550 17.99 18.35 -7.01
N ASN A 551 17.20 19.28 -7.56
CA ASN A 551 17.07 19.44 -9.01
C ASN A 551 18.36 19.95 -9.67
N LEU A 552 19.20 20.70 -8.94
CA LEU A 552 20.48 21.19 -9.46
C LEU A 552 21.61 20.13 -9.44
N LYS A 553 21.41 18.95 -8.85
CA LYS A 553 22.45 17.89 -8.81
C LYS A 553 22.79 17.44 -10.22
N GLY A 554 24.08 17.45 -10.58
CA GLY A 554 24.56 17.00 -11.89
C GLY A 554 24.26 17.95 -13.06
N THR A 555 23.68 19.13 -12.81
CA THR A 555 23.37 20.10 -13.86
C THR A 555 24.60 20.90 -14.31
N ALA A 556 24.64 21.28 -15.59
CA ALA A 556 25.70 22.10 -16.18
C ALA A 556 25.54 23.61 -15.87
N ASP A 557 24.43 24.03 -15.25
CA ASP A 557 24.21 25.44 -14.92
C ASP A 557 24.96 25.82 -13.63
N GLU A 558 26.19 26.30 -13.81
CA GLU A 558 27.02 26.81 -12.72
C GLU A 558 26.39 28.03 -12.01
N ARG A 559 25.43 28.75 -12.62
CA ARG A 559 24.96 30.05 -12.10
C ARG A 559 24.06 29.91 -10.89
N MET A 560 22.94 29.20 -11.02
CA MET A 560 22.02 28.97 -9.90
C MET A 560 22.74 28.17 -8.80
N HIS A 561 23.60 27.23 -9.18
CA HIS A 561 24.41 26.46 -8.25
C HIS A 561 25.27 27.37 -7.36
N VAL A 562 26.02 28.32 -7.95
CA VAL A 562 26.84 29.28 -7.20
C VAL A 562 25.99 30.19 -6.29
N LEU A 563 24.80 30.61 -6.73
CA LEU A 563 23.92 31.44 -5.92
C LEU A 563 23.40 30.70 -4.68
N ILE A 564 22.91 29.47 -4.85
CA ILE A 564 22.46 28.61 -3.74
C ILE A 564 23.63 28.36 -2.79
N LEU A 565 24.81 28.01 -3.31
CA LEU A 565 26.01 27.80 -2.49
C LEU A 565 26.38 29.04 -1.67
N SER A 566 26.28 30.24 -2.25
CA SER A 566 26.57 31.50 -1.55
C SER A 566 25.62 31.80 -0.39
N LYS A 567 24.45 31.14 -0.34
CA LYS A 567 23.40 31.33 0.67
C LYS A 567 23.17 30.10 1.55
N ILE A 568 23.95 29.03 1.38
CA ILE A 568 23.75 27.75 2.07
C ILE A 568 23.73 27.89 3.61
N GLN A 569 24.58 28.75 4.18
CA GLN A 569 24.57 29.04 5.61
C GLN A 569 23.25 29.69 6.05
N HIS A 570 22.71 30.62 5.26
CA HIS A 570 21.45 31.28 5.58
C HIS A 570 20.27 30.32 5.51
N PHE A 571 20.29 29.36 4.58
CA PHE A 571 19.29 28.30 4.52
C PHE A 571 19.35 27.41 5.76
N LEU A 572 20.54 26.95 6.16
CA LEU A 572 20.69 26.18 7.39
C LEU A 572 20.22 26.96 8.63
N ASP A 573 20.66 28.21 8.79
CA ASP A 573 20.27 29.06 9.92
C ASP A 573 18.74 29.28 9.98
N GLY A 574 18.05 29.25 8.83
CA GLY A 574 16.60 29.32 8.75
C GLY A 574 15.88 28.00 9.08
N LEU A 575 16.47 26.86 8.71
CA LEU A 575 15.92 25.52 8.96
C LEU A 575 16.00 25.13 10.44
N LEU A 576 17.11 25.43 11.12
CA LEU A 576 17.36 24.96 12.50
C LEU A 576 16.22 25.28 13.48
N PRO A 577 15.64 26.50 13.53
CA PRO A 577 14.54 26.79 14.45
C PRO A 577 13.23 26.05 14.13
N LEU A 578 13.05 25.53 12.91
CA LEU A 578 11.86 24.75 12.57
C LEU A 578 11.87 23.36 13.22
N PHE A 579 13.04 22.74 13.41
CA PHE A 579 13.16 21.44 14.10
C PHE A 579 12.68 21.50 15.56
N GLU A 580 12.86 22.64 16.23
CA GLU A 580 12.40 22.82 17.61
C GLU A 580 10.88 23.11 17.70
N GLN A 581 10.29 23.66 16.63
CA GLN A 581 8.90 24.11 16.58
C GLN A 581 7.94 23.06 16.02
N SER A 582 8.47 21.98 15.44
CA SER A 582 7.69 21.01 14.67
C SER A 582 7.93 19.57 15.15
N GLN A 583 7.09 18.65 14.70
CA GLN A 583 7.10 17.23 15.10
C GLN A 583 7.00 16.35 13.85
N ASN A 584 6.96 15.03 14.04
CA ASN A 584 6.53 14.02 13.06
C ASN A 584 6.83 14.35 11.58
N THR A 585 5.81 14.67 10.78
CA THR A 585 5.89 14.78 9.32
C THR A 585 6.63 16.04 8.88
N VAL A 586 6.49 17.14 9.63
CA VAL A 586 7.31 18.34 9.38
C VAL A 586 8.79 18.05 9.63
N VAL A 587 9.13 17.27 10.67
CA VAL A 587 10.53 16.87 10.93
C VAL A 587 11.08 16.00 9.81
N CYS A 588 10.30 15.07 9.24
CA CYS A 588 10.69 14.29 8.07
C CYS A 588 11.10 15.20 6.90
N LEU A 589 10.22 16.13 6.52
CA LEU A 589 10.47 17.12 5.47
C LEU A 589 11.73 17.97 5.75
N LEU A 590 11.93 18.37 7.01
CA LEU A 590 13.12 19.14 7.38
C LEU A 590 14.40 18.30 7.30
N LEU A 591 14.35 17.00 7.63
CA LEU A 591 15.48 16.08 7.44
C LEU A 591 15.80 15.89 5.95
N GLU A 592 14.80 15.80 5.07
CA GLU A 592 15.00 15.77 3.61
C GLU A 592 15.66 17.04 3.09
N ALA A 593 15.18 18.20 3.53
CA ALA A 593 15.76 19.49 3.17
C ALA A 593 17.19 19.63 3.70
N LEU A 594 17.44 19.17 4.93
CA LEU A 594 18.78 19.15 5.52
C LEU A 594 19.70 18.21 4.74
N ASN A 595 19.26 16.99 4.41
CA ASN A 595 20.05 16.01 3.67
C ASN A 595 20.38 16.51 2.26
N ALA A 596 19.40 17.11 1.56
CA ALA A 596 19.62 17.75 0.27
C ALA A 596 20.65 18.88 0.35
N LEU A 597 20.59 19.72 1.39
CA LEU A 597 21.54 20.81 1.62
C LEU A 597 22.96 20.29 1.85
N ILE A 598 23.13 19.24 2.67
CA ILE A 598 24.48 18.73 2.97
C ILE A 598 25.12 17.94 1.83
N LEU A 599 24.30 17.36 0.94
CA LEU A 599 24.76 16.73 -0.30
C LEU A 599 25.15 17.74 -1.37
N PHE A 600 24.78 19.02 -1.22
CA PHE A 600 24.97 20.04 -2.25
C PHE A 600 26.43 20.45 -2.45
N ASP A 601 27.19 20.66 -1.36
CA ASP A 601 28.63 20.91 -1.41
C ASP A 601 29.36 20.42 -0.16
N ALA A 602 30.36 19.56 -0.34
CA ALA A 602 31.09 18.93 0.76
C ALA A 602 31.87 19.92 1.64
N ASN A 603 32.38 21.03 1.08
CA ASN A 603 33.20 21.99 1.83
C ASN A 603 32.33 22.92 2.69
N ALA A 604 31.19 23.35 2.15
CA ALA A 604 30.19 24.10 2.90
C ALA A 604 29.62 23.26 4.05
N THR A 605 29.28 22.00 3.80
CA THR A 605 28.85 21.04 4.83
C THR A 605 29.89 20.92 5.94
N ALA A 606 31.17 20.81 5.61
CA ALA A 606 32.25 20.77 6.61
C ALA A 606 32.31 22.01 7.50
N THR A 607 32.10 23.20 6.92
CA THR A 607 32.11 24.47 7.66
C THR A 607 30.92 24.58 8.60
N LEU A 608 29.77 24.04 8.19
CA LEU A 608 28.51 24.06 8.95
C LEU A 608 28.34 22.82 9.86
N GLY A 609 29.24 21.85 9.76
CA GLY A 609 29.17 20.52 10.36
C GLY A 609 28.74 20.50 11.83
N PRO A 610 29.31 21.32 12.74
CA PRO A 610 28.93 21.30 14.15
C PRO A 610 27.43 21.51 14.38
N LYS A 611 26.81 22.46 13.68
CA LYS A 611 25.37 22.74 13.80
C LYS A 611 24.52 21.58 13.26
N ILE A 612 24.96 21.00 12.14
CA ILE A 612 24.27 19.87 11.49
C ILE A 612 24.34 18.62 12.39
N ILE A 613 25.50 18.33 12.95
CA ILE A 613 25.70 17.22 13.88
C ILE A 613 24.83 17.41 15.12
N ASP A 614 24.78 18.62 15.70
CA ASP A 614 23.98 18.89 16.89
C ASP A 614 22.48 18.66 16.66
N VAL A 615 21.92 19.15 15.54
CA VAL A 615 20.49 18.93 15.23
C VAL A 615 20.21 17.46 14.91
N THR A 616 21.10 16.78 14.16
CA THR A 616 20.96 15.36 13.83
C THR A 616 20.96 14.50 15.09
N MET A 617 21.88 14.78 16.03
CA MET A 617 21.93 14.09 17.31
C MET A 617 20.70 14.37 18.18
N ALA A 618 20.17 15.61 18.17
CA ALA A 618 18.96 15.95 18.91
C ALA A 618 17.73 15.20 18.37
N VAL A 619 17.58 15.12 17.05
CA VAL A 619 16.50 14.38 16.40
C VAL A 619 16.64 12.88 16.65
N PHE A 620 17.83 12.32 16.47
CA PHE A 620 18.12 10.90 16.76
C PHE A 620 17.70 10.53 18.19
N MET A 621 18.15 11.28 19.19
CA MET A 621 17.84 10.97 20.59
C MET A 621 16.35 11.12 20.90
N LYS A 622 15.64 12.03 20.21
CA LYS A 622 14.21 12.27 20.42
C LYS A 622 13.31 11.23 19.73
N TYR A 623 13.71 10.70 18.57
CA TYR A 623 12.85 9.88 17.70
C TYR A 623 13.45 8.51 17.34
N HIS A 624 14.41 7.99 18.12
CA HIS A 624 15.02 6.68 17.86
C HIS A 624 14.03 5.50 17.79
N ASP A 625 12.87 5.62 18.43
CA ASP A 625 11.80 4.61 18.40
C ASP A 625 10.92 4.67 17.14
N ASP A 626 10.98 5.77 16.39
CA ASP A 626 10.26 5.94 15.13
C ASP A 626 11.13 5.47 13.96
N ARG A 627 10.79 4.31 13.39
CA ARG A 627 11.58 3.68 12.32
C ARG A 627 11.67 4.54 11.07
N PHE A 628 10.63 5.29 10.74
CA PHE A 628 10.61 6.11 9.53
C PHE A 628 11.52 7.33 9.70
N LEU A 629 11.39 8.04 10.83
CA LEU A 629 12.30 9.15 11.15
C LEU A 629 13.76 8.70 11.33
N LEU A 630 13.98 7.50 11.89
CA LEU A 630 15.30 6.94 12.07
C LEU A 630 16.02 6.72 10.73
N GLU A 631 15.31 6.25 9.70
CA GLU A 631 15.85 6.09 8.35
C GLU A 631 16.34 7.42 7.78
N MET A 632 15.52 8.48 7.92
CA MET A 632 15.87 9.83 7.48
C MET A 632 17.07 10.41 8.26
N VAL A 633 17.18 10.10 9.55
CA VAL A 633 18.35 10.43 10.36
C VAL A 633 19.59 9.68 9.87
N GLN A 634 19.46 8.39 9.58
CA GLN A 634 20.56 7.56 9.07
C GLN A 634 21.05 8.05 7.71
N ASP A 635 20.19 8.59 6.85
CA ASP A 635 20.59 9.24 5.60
C ASP A 635 21.46 10.49 5.81
N VAL A 636 21.10 11.32 6.79
CA VAL A 636 21.94 12.48 7.17
C VAL A 636 23.28 12.00 7.72
N LEU A 637 23.29 10.99 8.59
CA LEU A 637 24.51 10.41 9.16
C LEU A 637 25.39 9.74 8.10
N ARG A 638 24.79 9.04 7.13
CA ARG A 638 25.43 8.46 5.94
C ARG A 638 26.18 9.56 5.20
N THR A 639 25.50 10.64 4.82
CA THR A 639 26.14 11.74 4.09
C THR A 639 27.28 12.39 4.87
N LEU A 640 27.10 12.63 6.17
CA LEU A 640 28.15 13.21 7.02
C LEU A 640 29.36 12.27 7.17
N SER A 641 29.12 10.96 7.26
CA SER A 641 30.19 9.96 7.42
C SER A 641 31.06 9.83 6.17
N GLN A 642 30.48 10.00 4.98
CA GLN A 642 31.21 9.98 3.70
C GLN A 642 32.09 11.21 3.51
N ASN A 643 31.79 12.32 4.20
CA ASN A 643 32.57 13.56 4.15
C ASN A 643 33.78 13.51 5.12
N PRO A 644 35.02 13.41 4.62
CA PRO A 644 36.21 13.25 5.48
C PRO A 644 36.45 14.43 6.43
N LEU A 645 35.92 15.62 6.10
CA LEU A 645 36.08 16.82 6.92
C LEU A 645 35.06 16.87 8.07
N CYS A 646 33.92 16.18 7.95
CA CYS A 646 32.89 16.11 9.00
C CYS A 646 33.10 14.91 9.92
N LEU A 647 33.64 13.81 9.38
CA LEU A 647 33.76 12.53 10.07
C LEU A 647 34.40 12.61 11.47
N PRO A 648 35.51 13.34 11.72
CA PRO A 648 36.11 13.40 13.06
C PRO A 648 35.17 14.05 14.10
N ALA A 649 34.54 15.17 13.74
CA ALA A 649 33.63 15.89 14.64
C ALA A 649 32.34 15.10 14.89
N LEU A 650 31.84 14.39 13.87
CA LEU A 650 30.71 13.49 14.01
C LEU A 650 31.03 12.37 15.00
N GLN A 651 32.16 11.69 14.81
CA GLN A 651 32.59 10.57 15.65
C GLN A 651 32.80 10.99 17.11
N GLU A 652 33.35 12.17 17.36
CA GLU A 652 33.53 12.71 18.72
C GLU A 652 32.21 12.84 19.50
N ARG A 653 31.09 13.05 18.80
CA ARG A 653 29.75 13.22 19.39
C ARG A 653 28.95 11.92 19.43
N ILE A 654 28.90 11.20 18.30
CA ILE A 654 28.00 10.04 18.15
C ILE A 654 28.56 8.77 18.78
N ILE A 655 29.87 8.48 18.65
CA ILE A 655 30.45 7.23 19.13
C ILE A 655 30.31 7.07 20.65
N PRO A 656 30.59 8.08 21.50
CA PRO A 656 30.36 7.95 22.94
C PRO A 656 28.91 7.66 23.29
N THR A 657 27.96 8.26 22.56
CA THR A 657 26.52 8.06 22.76
C THR A 657 26.13 6.61 22.44
N LEU A 658 26.59 6.09 21.29
CA LEU A 658 26.33 4.70 20.91
C LEU A 658 26.99 3.72 21.89
N VAL A 659 28.23 3.97 22.30
CA VAL A 659 28.94 3.10 23.26
C VAL A 659 28.24 3.06 24.62
N ASP A 660 27.66 4.18 25.08
CA ASP A 660 26.88 4.23 26.32
C ASP A 660 25.61 3.36 26.22
N ILE A 661 24.86 3.50 25.12
CA ILE A 661 23.67 2.67 24.83
C ILE A 661 24.05 1.19 24.77
N LEU A 662 25.11 0.84 24.03
CA LEU A 662 25.60 -0.53 23.87
C LEU A 662 26.24 -1.11 25.14
N GLY A 663 26.66 -0.27 26.08
CA GLY A 663 27.30 -0.66 27.34
C GLY A 663 26.31 -0.88 28.48
N ASN A 664 25.10 -0.31 28.40
CA ASN A 664 24.15 -0.33 29.51
C ASN A 664 23.59 -1.74 29.77
N GLU A 665 23.73 -2.25 31.00
CA GLU A 665 23.23 -3.57 31.43
C GLU A 665 21.82 -3.51 32.04
N ALA A 666 21.27 -2.31 32.23
CA ALA A 666 19.93 -2.16 32.80
C ALA A 666 18.88 -2.71 31.83
N SER A 667 18.08 -3.67 32.31
CA SER A 667 16.93 -4.29 31.62
C SER A 667 15.75 -3.33 31.39
N ASP A 668 15.98 -2.02 31.42
CA ASP A 668 14.96 -1.04 31.11
C ASP A 668 14.89 -0.97 29.58
N SER A 669 13.71 -1.29 29.03
CA SER A 669 13.37 -1.27 27.60
C SER A 669 13.48 0.12 26.94
N THR A 670 14.13 1.08 27.60
CA THR A 670 14.26 2.49 27.22
C THR A 670 15.50 2.76 26.37
N HIS A 671 16.43 1.81 26.29
CA HIS A 671 17.60 1.91 25.44
C HIS A 671 17.44 0.91 24.30
N ALA A 672 17.48 1.38 23.05
CA ALA A 672 17.35 0.57 21.83
C ALA A 672 18.74 0.17 21.29
N PRO A 673 19.38 -0.90 21.79
CA PRO A 673 20.72 -1.32 21.36
C PRO A 673 20.76 -1.82 19.92
N ASP A 674 19.67 -2.40 19.41
CA ASP A 674 19.49 -2.74 17.99
C ASP A 674 19.60 -1.48 17.11
N VAL A 675 18.87 -0.43 17.45
CA VAL A 675 18.94 0.87 16.76
C VAL A 675 20.36 1.47 16.82
N ALA A 676 21.02 1.38 17.99
CA ALA A 676 22.40 1.85 18.12
C ALA A 676 23.39 1.04 17.27
N LEU A 677 23.17 -0.27 17.10
CA LEU A 677 23.96 -1.13 16.21
C LEU A 677 23.73 -0.77 14.74
N ASP A 678 22.50 -0.49 14.33
CA ASP A 678 22.16 -0.09 12.96
C ASP A 678 22.76 1.28 12.60
N VAL A 679 22.71 2.24 13.53
CA VAL A 679 23.38 3.53 13.37
C VAL A 679 24.90 3.35 13.31
N LEU A 680 25.49 2.51 14.17
CA LEU A 680 26.92 2.21 14.12
C LEU A 680 27.31 1.53 12.81
N GLN A 681 26.50 0.57 12.33
CA GLN A 681 26.68 -0.09 11.05
C GLN A 681 26.72 0.94 9.93
N THR A 682 25.76 1.87 9.90
CA THR A 682 25.71 2.95 8.90
C THR A 682 26.99 3.77 8.90
N LEU A 683 27.46 4.21 10.08
CA LEU A 683 28.70 4.99 10.20
C LEU A 683 29.93 4.22 9.71
N VAL A 684 29.99 2.92 9.96
CA VAL A 684 31.12 2.06 9.56
C VAL A 684 31.07 1.78 8.06
N LYS A 685 29.92 1.37 7.52
CA LYS A 685 29.70 1.01 6.11
C LYS A 685 30.17 2.11 5.17
N TYR A 686 29.91 3.37 5.53
CA TYR A 686 30.22 4.53 4.70
C TYR A 686 31.50 5.29 5.07
N ALA A 687 32.23 4.85 6.10
CA ALA A 687 33.55 5.39 6.42
C ALA A 687 34.64 4.83 5.48
N LYS A 688 35.69 5.63 5.24
CA LYS A 688 36.87 5.18 4.49
C LYS A 688 37.88 4.52 5.43
N ALA A 689 38.38 3.35 5.05
CA ALA A 689 39.48 2.70 5.76
C ALA A 689 40.79 3.52 5.66
N PRO A 690 41.64 3.54 6.72
CA PRO A 690 41.46 2.88 8.00
C PRO A 690 40.40 3.58 8.88
N LEU A 691 39.63 2.79 9.62
CA LEU A 691 38.69 3.28 10.63
C LEU A 691 39.44 3.94 11.79
N SER A 692 38.78 4.88 12.48
CA SER A 692 39.37 5.63 13.58
C SER A 692 39.59 4.78 14.83
N GLU A 693 40.49 5.24 15.72
CA GLU A 693 40.72 4.58 17.01
C GLU A 693 39.43 4.51 17.85
N ALA A 694 38.56 5.54 17.80
CA ALA A 694 37.28 5.51 18.51
C ALA A 694 36.37 4.36 18.03
N MET A 695 36.32 4.11 16.72
CA MET A 695 35.52 3.01 16.16
C MET A 695 36.12 1.64 16.52
N ILE A 696 37.44 1.48 16.46
CA ILE A 696 38.10 0.18 16.68
C ILE A 696 38.28 -0.15 18.18
N GLU A 697 38.69 0.82 19.00
CA GLU A 697 39.04 0.59 20.40
C GLU A 697 37.87 0.78 21.36
N SER A 698 36.80 1.47 20.94
CA SER A 698 35.61 1.72 21.79
C SER A 698 34.33 1.13 21.19
N ALA A 699 33.95 1.50 19.96
CA ALA A 699 32.66 1.09 19.39
C ALA A 699 32.60 -0.41 19.06
N PHE A 700 33.62 -0.96 18.40
CA PHE A 700 33.70 -2.37 18.05
C PHE A 700 33.58 -3.31 19.28
N PRO A 701 34.38 -3.16 20.36
CA PRO A 701 34.22 -4.02 21.54
C PRO A 701 32.87 -3.81 22.24
N ALA A 702 32.32 -2.59 22.26
CA ALA A 702 30.99 -2.35 22.83
C ALA A 702 29.90 -3.10 22.05
N ALA A 703 29.92 -3.06 20.72
CA ALA A 703 29.00 -3.81 19.86
C ALA A 703 29.12 -5.32 20.09
N VAL A 704 30.35 -5.86 20.11
CA VAL A 704 30.60 -7.28 20.39
C VAL A 704 30.02 -7.70 21.74
N HIS A 705 30.35 -6.97 22.82
CA HIS A 705 29.88 -7.33 24.16
C HIS A 705 28.37 -7.19 24.30
N CYS A 706 27.76 -6.21 23.63
CA CYS A 706 26.31 -6.05 23.58
C CYS A 706 25.62 -7.26 22.94
N VAL A 707 26.16 -7.76 21.83
CA VAL A 707 25.62 -8.92 21.13
C VAL A 707 25.83 -10.21 21.93
N LEU A 708 26.99 -10.40 22.54
CA LEU A 708 27.28 -11.64 23.30
C LEU A 708 26.51 -11.77 24.62
N ARG A 709 25.93 -10.68 25.14
CA ARG A 709 25.17 -10.67 26.40
C ARG A 709 23.65 -10.65 26.20
N THR A 710 23.17 -10.37 24.99
CA THR A 710 21.74 -10.20 24.72
C THR A 710 21.03 -11.55 24.51
N GLU A 711 19.74 -11.58 24.82
CA GLU A 711 18.81 -12.64 24.40
C GLU A 711 17.84 -12.14 23.31
N ASP A 712 17.91 -10.85 22.97
CA ASP A 712 17.06 -10.24 21.94
C ASP A 712 17.59 -10.55 20.54
N HIS A 713 16.74 -11.18 19.72
CA HIS A 713 17.08 -11.57 18.36
C HIS A 713 17.30 -10.38 17.42
N SER A 714 16.64 -9.24 17.63
CA SER A 714 16.84 -8.03 16.81
C SER A 714 18.24 -7.48 17.04
N VAL A 715 18.68 -7.40 18.30
CA VAL A 715 20.04 -6.97 18.67
C VAL A 715 21.09 -7.93 18.10
N MET A 716 20.81 -9.24 18.11
CA MET A 716 21.69 -10.23 17.48
C MET A 716 21.83 -10.03 15.98
N GLN A 717 20.72 -9.75 15.26
CA GLN A 717 20.72 -9.51 13.82
C GLN A 717 21.46 -8.22 13.46
N SER A 718 21.07 -7.08 14.05
CA SER A 718 21.74 -5.78 13.87
C SER A 718 23.22 -5.86 14.23
N GLY A 719 23.55 -6.62 15.27
CA GLY A 719 24.92 -6.88 15.69
C GLY A 719 25.74 -7.65 14.67
N GLY A 720 25.17 -8.71 14.09
CA GLY A 720 25.80 -9.48 13.02
C GLY A 720 26.13 -8.62 11.81
N GLU A 721 25.18 -7.79 11.37
CA GLU A 721 25.36 -6.87 10.25
C GLU A 721 26.36 -5.74 10.57
N CYS A 722 26.32 -5.18 11.77
CA CYS A 722 27.30 -4.20 12.23
C CYS A 722 28.73 -4.76 12.17
N LEU A 723 28.95 -5.97 12.70
CA LEU A 723 30.26 -6.65 12.65
C LEU A 723 30.68 -7.02 11.23
N ARG A 724 29.73 -7.36 10.36
CA ARG A 724 29.99 -7.56 8.94
C ARG A 724 30.55 -6.28 8.31
N SER A 725 29.94 -5.12 8.56
CA SER A 725 30.43 -3.84 8.04
C SER A 725 31.85 -3.51 8.54
N PHE A 726 32.17 -3.78 9.81
CA PHE A 726 33.54 -3.63 10.33
C PHE A 726 34.55 -4.50 9.59
N LEU A 727 34.21 -5.77 9.33
CA LEU A 727 35.07 -6.68 8.58
C LEU A 727 35.19 -6.32 7.10
N ALA A 728 34.09 -5.87 6.49
CA ALA A 728 34.06 -5.49 5.08
C ALA A 728 34.95 -4.26 4.81
N VAL A 729 34.92 -3.28 5.71
CA VAL A 729 35.65 -2.01 5.56
C VAL A 729 37.09 -2.10 6.08
N ALA A 730 37.34 -2.71 7.25
CA ALA A 730 38.64 -2.70 7.90
C ALA A 730 39.13 -4.08 8.39
N PRO A 731 39.24 -5.09 7.50
CA PRO A 731 39.59 -6.45 7.89
C PRO A 731 40.97 -6.56 8.57
N GLU A 732 41.96 -5.77 8.14
CA GLU A 732 43.28 -5.76 8.76
C GLU A 732 43.28 -5.19 10.19
N GLN A 733 42.46 -4.16 10.46
CA GLN A 733 42.38 -3.55 11.78
C GLN A 733 41.71 -4.50 12.76
N ILE A 734 40.61 -5.14 12.35
CA ILE A 734 39.95 -6.19 13.15
C ILE A 734 40.88 -7.38 13.35
N GLY A 735 41.63 -7.79 12.31
CA GLY A 735 42.61 -8.86 12.37
C GLY A 735 43.75 -8.62 13.36
N ARG A 736 44.20 -7.37 13.49
CA ARG A 736 45.30 -6.99 14.42
C ARG A 736 44.81 -6.57 15.80
N TYR A 737 43.51 -6.35 15.99
CA TYR A 737 42.93 -5.91 17.25
C TYR A 737 43.34 -6.83 18.40
N ARG A 738 44.00 -6.27 19.41
CA ARG A 738 44.55 -6.94 20.59
C ARG A 738 45.21 -8.31 20.28
N ASN A 739 46.13 -8.33 19.32
CA ASN A 739 46.85 -9.54 18.91
C ASN A 739 45.95 -10.67 18.36
N GLY A 740 44.87 -10.32 17.63
CA GLY A 740 43.99 -11.28 16.97
C GLY A 740 42.70 -11.60 17.73
N GLU A 741 42.45 -10.97 18.89
CA GLU A 741 41.19 -11.13 19.62
C GLU A 741 39.97 -10.66 18.81
N GLY A 742 40.14 -9.68 17.92
CA GLY A 742 39.03 -9.16 17.10
C GLY A 742 38.36 -10.24 16.25
N LEU A 743 39.14 -11.11 15.60
CA LEU A 743 38.60 -12.23 14.83
C LEU A 743 37.94 -13.27 15.72
N ASN A 744 38.49 -13.51 16.92
CA ASN A 744 37.88 -14.44 17.88
C ASN A 744 36.49 -13.96 18.32
N TYR A 745 36.32 -12.65 18.53
CA TYR A 745 35.01 -12.08 18.87
C TYR A 745 34.01 -12.25 17.72
N VAL A 746 34.41 -11.95 16.49
CA VAL A 746 33.50 -12.11 15.35
C VAL A 746 33.12 -13.58 15.15
N LEU A 747 34.05 -14.52 15.32
CA LEU A 747 33.75 -15.95 15.27
C LEU A 747 32.82 -16.40 16.41
N GLN A 748 32.98 -15.86 17.62
CA GLN A 748 32.07 -16.15 18.73
C GLN A 748 30.65 -15.70 18.42
N VAL A 749 30.49 -14.47 17.90
CA VAL A 749 29.18 -13.96 17.48
C VAL A 749 28.61 -14.81 16.34
N ALA A 750 29.39 -15.11 15.30
CA ALA A 750 28.92 -15.95 14.20
C ALA A 750 28.47 -17.35 14.69
N THR A 751 29.19 -17.94 15.64
CA THR A 751 28.81 -19.22 16.26
C THR A 751 27.53 -19.11 17.08
N MET A 752 27.32 -18.00 17.79
CA MET A 752 26.10 -17.72 18.53
C MET A 752 24.89 -17.58 17.58
N LEU A 753 25.04 -16.86 16.47
CA LEU A 753 23.99 -16.68 15.46
C LEU A 753 23.64 -17.99 14.74
N LEU A 754 24.65 -18.84 14.50
CA LEU A 754 24.50 -20.17 13.91
C LEU A 754 24.14 -21.27 14.93
N ASN A 755 23.89 -20.94 16.20
CA ASN A 755 23.48 -21.95 17.18
C ASN A 755 22.14 -22.57 16.77
N PRO A 756 22.06 -23.90 16.53
CA PRO A 756 20.81 -24.57 16.13
C PRO A 756 19.72 -24.52 17.21
N MET A 757 20.09 -24.26 18.47
CA MET A 757 19.13 -24.14 19.57
C MET A 757 18.42 -22.78 19.62
N ASN A 758 18.98 -21.76 18.95
CA ASN A 758 18.34 -20.46 18.81
C ASN A 758 17.28 -20.51 17.71
N THR A 759 16.34 -19.55 17.72
CA THR A 759 15.33 -19.43 16.66
C THR A 759 15.98 -19.28 15.27
N GLU A 760 15.22 -19.59 14.22
CA GLU A 760 15.70 -19.45 12.85
C GLU A 760 16.05 -18.00 12.49
N SER A 761 15.35 -17.03 13.11
CA SER A 761 15.55 -15.60 12.88
C SER A 761 16.98 -15.12 13.17
N THR A 762 17.71 -15.74 14.11
CA THR A 762 19.11 -15.34 14.36
C THR A 762 20.03 -15.57 13.16
N ALA A 763 19.59 -16.37 12.18
CA ALA A 763 20.32 -16.70 10.97
C ALA A 763 19.74 -16.04 9.70
N SER A 764 18.83 -15.07 9.80
CA SER A 764 18.26 -14.40 8.61
C SER A 764 19.33 -13.78 7.71
N PHE A 765 20.31 -13.07 8.28
CA PHE A 765 21.34 -12.34 7.51
C PHE A 765 22.77 -12.90 7.67
N ILE A 766 22.92 -13.98 8.44
CA ILE A 766 24.23 -14.56 8.77
C ILE A 766 25.04 -14.98 7.55
N GLY A 767 24.38 -15.32 6.43
CA GLY A 767 25.03 -15.65 5.17
C GLY A 767 26.03 -14.59 4.72
N ARG A 768 25.60 -13.32 4.72
CA ARG A 768 26.44 -12.19 4.31
C ARG A 768 27.67 -12.03 5.22
N LEU A 769 27.50 -12.20 6.53
CA LEU A 769 28.61 -12.15 7.50
C LEU A 769 29.59 -13.31 7.28
N VAL A 770 29.12 -14.55 7.12
CA VAL A 770 29.99 -15.71 6.90
C VAL A 770 30.77 -15.60 5.59
N ILE A 771 30.13 -15.17 4.50
CA ILE A 771 30.81 -14.91 3.23
C ILE A 771 31.93 -13.88 3.46
N THR A 772 31.60 -12.74 4.08
CA THR A 772 32.58 -11.67 4.38
C THR A 772 33.76 -12.16 5.23
N ILE A 773 33.50 -12.98 6.26
CA ILE A 773 34.55 -13.58 7.09
C ILE A 773 35.51 -14.42 6.22
N ILE A 774 34.96 -15.29 5.37
CA ILE A 774 35.77 -16.21 4.58
C ILE A 774 36.56 -15.45 3.50
N THR A 775 35.92 -14.52 2.79
CA THR A 775 36.57 -13.82 1.67
C THR A 775 37.60 -12.78 2.13
N LYS A 776 37.32 -12.03 3.21
CA LYS A 776 38.24 -10.99 3.70
C LYS A 776 39.33 -11.51 4.62
N VAL A 777 38.99 -12.43 5.54
CA VAL A 777 39.88 -12.82 6.65
C VAL A 777 40.12 -14.33 6.75
N GLY A 778 39.55 -15.15 5.86
CA GLY A 778 39.67 -16.61 5.89
C GLY A 778 41.11 -17.13 5.91
N HIS A 779 42.03 -16.46 5.22
CA HIS A 779 43.45 -16.82 5.22
C HIS A 779 44.13 -16.66 6.60
N MET A 780 43.56 -15.85 7.50
CA MET A 780 44.04 -15.67 8.88
C MET A 780 43.43 -16.68 9.86
N LEU A 781 42.36 -17.38 9.46
CA LEU A 781 41.54 -18.22 10.34
C LEU A 781 41.93 -19.70 10.37
N GLY A 782 42.61 -20.21 9.34
CA GLY A 782 43.02 -21.61 9.23
C GLY A 782 41.85 -22.58 9.43
N ASP A 783 42.00 -23.55 10.33
CA ASP A 783 41.02 -24.60 10.63
C ASP A 783 39.67 -24.07 11.17
N SER A 784 39.59 -22.80 11.59
CA SER A 784 38.35 -22.19 12.08
C SER A 784 37.29 -22.03 10.98
N VAL A 785 37.70 -22.00 9.70
CA VAL A 785 36.77 -21.95 8.56
C VAL A 785 35.95 -23.23 8.48
N ASP A 786 36.57 -24.39 8.67
CA ASP A 786 35.88 -25.68 8.66
C ASP A 786 34.86 -25.80 9.79
N LEU A 787 35.17 -25.25 10.97
CA LEU A 787 34.26 -25.20 12.12
C LEU A 787 33.05 -24.31 11.82
N LEU A 788 33.27 -23.16 11.18
CA LEU A 788 32.21 -22.24 10.78
C LEU A 788 31.26 -22.89 9.76
N LEU A 789 31.79 -23.54 8.72
CA LEU A 789 30.97 -24.24 7.73
C LEU A 789 30.20 -25.44 8.32
N LYS A 790 30.77 -26.14 9.31
CA LYS A 790 30.04 -27.16 10.07
C LYS A 790 28.89 -26.56 10.89
N ALA A 791 29.08 -25.38 11.46
CA ALA A 791 28.00 -24.67 12.17
C ALA A 791 26.87 -24.26 11.22
N VAL A 792 27.19 -23.81 10.00
CA VAL A 792 26.20 -23.53 8.94
C VAL A 792 25.36 -24.77 8.61
N ILE A 793 26.00 -25.92 8.39
CA ILE A 793 25.31 -27.20 8.12
C ILE A 793 24.41 -27.58 9.30
N SER A 794 24.91 -27.42 10.52
CA SER A 794 24.17 -27.72 11.75
C SER A 794 22.92 -26.83 11.91
N LYS A 795 23.04 -25.51 11.64
CA LYS A 795 21.91 -24.59 11.70
C LYS A 795 20.86 -24.94 10.66
N MET A 796 21.28 -25.25 9.43
CA MET A 796 20.38 -25.61 8.32
C MET A 796 19.53 -26.87 8.58
N GLN A 797 19.91 -27.73 9.54
CA GLN A 797 19.14 -28.92 9.89
C GLN A 797 17.74 -28.62 10.43
N LEU A 798 17.59 -27.55 11.21
CA LEU A 798 16.37 -27.23 11.94
C LEU A 798 15.60 -26.05 11.34
N VAL A 799 16.06 -25.53 10.19
CA VAL A 799 15.47 -24.36 9.55
C VAL A 799 14.42 -24.80 8.54
N GLU A 800 13.22 -24.22 8.63
CA GLU A 800 12.15 -24.36 7.64
C GLU A 800 11.94 -23.09 6.82
N SER A 801 12.27 -21.91 7.37
CA SER A 801 12.06 -20.62 6.72
C SER A 801 12.92 -20.46 5.46
N LEU A 802 12.27 -20.12 4.34
CA LEU A 802 12.90 -20.01 3.03
C LEU A 802 14.05 -19.00 3.01
N ASN A 803 13.85 -17.82 3.59
CA ASN A 803 14.86 -16.75 3.62
C ASN A 803 16.15 -17.19 4.35
N VAL A 804 16.03 -17.90 5.47
CA VAL A 804 17.18 -18.41 6.23
C VAL A 804 17.87 -19.53 5.45
N ILE A 805 17.12 -20.45 4.83
CA ILE A 805 17.73 -21.50 3.99
C ILE A 805 18.48 -20.88 2.82
N MET A 806 17.87 -19.91 2.14
CA MET A 806 18.51 -19.16 1.05
C MET A 806 19.81 -18.51 1.54
N SER A 807 19.77 -17.76 2.64
CA SER A 807 20.95 -17.12 3.26
C SER A 807 22.09 -18.12 3.55
N LEU A 808 21.78 -19.29 4.12
CA LEU A 808 22.77 -20.34 4.42
C LEU A 808 23.29 -21.06 3.16
N VAL A 809 22.42 -21.30 2.17
CA VAL A 809 22.78 -21.94 0.90
C VAL A 809 23.67 -21.04 0.06
N THR A 810 23.39 -19.73 0.04
CA THR A 810 24.17 -18.74 -0.70
C THR A 810 25.63 -18.72 -0.26
N ILE A 811 25.94 -19.04 1.00
CA ILE A 811 27.33 -19.23 1.48
C ILE A 811 28.04 -20.29 0.63
N PHE A 812 27.45 -21.48 0.46
CA PHE A 812 28.07 -22.55 -0.32
C PHE A 812 28.10 -22.22 -1.80
N ALA A 813 27.04 -21.61 -2.35
CA ALA A 813 26.99 -21.17 -3.74
C ALA A 813 28.13 -20.20 -4.05
N HIS A 814 28.31 -19.17 -3.22
CA HIS A 814 29.37 -18.18 -3.36
C HIS A 814 30.76 -18.81 -3.26
N LEU A 815 30.98 -19.71 -2.29
CA LEU A 815 32.27 -20.40 -2.15
C LEU A 815 32.57 -21.36 -3.30
N MET A 816 31.56 -22.02 -3.88
CA MET A 816 31.76 -22.88 -5.07
C MET A 816 32.22 -22.09 -6.28
N LEU A 817 31.78 -20.84 -6.40
CA LEU A 817 32.25 -19.94 -7.45
C LEU A 817 33.72 -19.57 -7.27
N LEU A 818 34.19 -19.38 -6.03
CA LEU A 818 35.58 -19.05 -5.75
C LEU A 818 36.51 -20.27 -5.75
N GLN A 819 36.14 -21.37 -5.07
CA GLN A 819 36.99 -22.52 -4.77
C GLN A 819 36.22 -23.86 -4.83
N LEU A 820 35.63 -24.18 -5.99
CA LEU A 820 34.81 -25.37 -6.20
C LEU A 820 35.40 -26.67 -5.62
N ASP A 821 36.64 -27.02 -5.98
CA ASP A 821 37.28 -28.27 -5.56
C ASP A 821 37.44 -28.36 -4.04
N ALA A 822 37.77 -27.26 -3.38
CA ALA A 822 37.91 -27.22 -1.92
C ALA A 822 36.56 -27.45 -1.23
N VAL A 823 35.50 -26.82 -1.72
CA VAL A 823 34.13 -26.99 -1.19
C VAL A 823 33.65 -28.43 -1.40
N LEU A 824 33.87 -29.03 -2.58
CA LEU A 824 33.50 -30.43 -2.84
C LEU A 824 34.27 -31.41 -1.95
N ASN A 825 35.57 -31.18 -1.73
CA ASN A 825 36.38 -31.96 -0.79
C ASN A 825 35.86 -31.86 0.65
N PHE A 826 35.54 -30.64 1.10
CA PHE A 826 34.98 -30.42 2.44
C PHE A 826 33.62 -31.13 2.60
N LEU A 827 32.66 -30.89 1.70
CA LEU A 827 31.31 -31.45 1.79
C LEU A 827 31.27 -32.98 1.63
N SER A 828 32.28 -33.60 1.00
CA SER A 828 32.37 -35.06 0.88
C SER A 828 33.03 -35.73 2.09
N THR A 829 33.84 -35.00 2.86
CA THR A 829 34.55 -35.54 4.04
C THR A 829 33.79 -35.33 5.35
N VAL A 830 32.88 -34.35 5.39
CA VAL A 830 32.04 -34.04 6.56
C VAL A 830 30.74 -34.87 6.49
N PRO A 831 30.37 -35.59 7.56
CA PRO A 831 29.07 -36.24 7.62
C PRO A 831 27.96 -35.20 7.78
N GLY A 832 26.87 -35.40 7.06
CA GLY A 832 25.63 -34.65 7.21
C GLY A 832 24.91 -34.99 8.53
N PRO A 833 23.94 -34.17 8.95
CA PRO A 833 23.28 -34.29 10.24
C PRO A 833 22.47 -35.60 10.43
N THR A 834 22.08 -36.23 9.32
CA THR A 834 21.24 -37.44 9.26
C THR A 834 22.05 -38.72 8.93
N GLY A 835 23.38 -38.61 8.85
CA GLY A 835 24.29 -39.73 8.51
C GLY A 835 24.58 -39.89 7.01
N GLU A 836 23.98 -39.08 6.15
CA GLU A 836 24.39 -38.93 4.74
C GLU A 836 25.67 -38.06 4.60
N THR A 837 26.18 -37.83 3.39
CA THR A 837 27.27 -36.86 3.20
C THR A 837 26.74 -35.43 3.35
N ALA A 838 27.54 -34.50 3.87
CA ALA A 838 27.13 -33.09 3.93
C ALA A 838 26.78 -32.53 2.53
N MET A 839 27.45 -33.04 1.49
CA MET A 839 27.13 -32.73 0.09
C MET A 839 25.68 -33.10 -0.29
N SER A 840 25.22 -34.32 0.05
CA SER A 840 23.83 -34.74 -0.18
C SER A 840 22.85 -33.80 0.54
N PHE A 841 23.13 -33.49 1.81
CA PHE A 841 22.27 -32.66 2.64
C PHE A 841 22.16 -31.21 2.14
N VAL A 842 23.28 -30.58 1.76
CA VAL A 842 23.30 -29.20 1.24
C VAL A 842 22.57 -29.13 -0.11
N LEU A 843 22.87 -30.05 -1.03
CA LEU A 843 22.24 -30.07 -2.36
C LEU A 843 20.75 -30.40 -2.30
N ALA A 844 20.32 -31.29 -1.40
CA ALA A 844 18.90 -31.57 -1.19
C ALA A 844 18.14 -30.33 -0.70
N ASN A 845 18.71 -29.57 0.24
CA ASN A 845 18.07 -28.36 0.75
C ASN A 845 18.06 -27.21 -0.25
N TRP A 846 19.13 -27.08 -1.04
CA TRP A 846 19.25 -26.07 -2.08
C TRP A 846 18.32 -26.38 -3.27
N LEU A 847 18.49 -27.53 -3.93
CA LEU A 847 17.84 -27.82 -5.21
C LEU A 847 16.31 -28.03 -5.07
N SER A 848 15.82 -28.34 -3.87
CA SER A 848 14.38 -28.39 -3.62
C SER A 848 13.72 -27.01 -3.55
N ARG A 849 14.49 -25.94 -3.33
CA ARG A 849 13.99 -24.58 -3.08
C ARG A 849 14.53 -23.51 -4.02
N GLN A 850 15.48 -23.84 -4.91
CA GLN A 850 16.08 -22.88 -5.85
C GLN A 850 15.03 -22.05 -6.61
N HIS A 851 13.95 -22.68 -7.10
CA HIS A 851 12.87 -22.02 -7.83
C HIS A 851 12.04 -21.02 -7.00
N LEU A 852 12.29 -20.94 -5.69
CA LEU A 852 11.64 -20.03 -4.75
C LEU A 852 12.59 -18.91 -4.28
N PHE A 853 13.88 -18.98 -4.63
CA PHE A 853 14.84 -17.96 -4.24
C PHE A 853 14.53 -16.64 -4.96
N TYR A 854 14.75 -15.53 -4.26
CA TYR A 854 14.47 -14.17 -4.70
C TYR A 854 15.67 -13.27 -4.38
N GLY A 855 15.70 -12.08 -4.98
CA GLY A 855 16.83 -11.15 -4.89
C GLY A 855 17.80 -11.30 -6.06
N GLN A 856 18.23 -10.17 -6.61
CA GLN A 856 19.09 -10.14 -7.81
C GLN A 856 20.46 -10.78 -7.54
N TYR A 857 21.04 -10.53 -6.37
CA TYR A 857 22.32 -11.11 -5.96
C TYR A 857 22.22 -12.61 -5.70
N GLU A 858 21.30 -13.04 -4.83
CA GLU A 858 21.10 -14.46 -4.50
C GLU A 858 20.74 -15.27 -5.75
N GLY A 859 19.84 -14.75 -6.59
CA GLY A 859 19.45 -15.37 -7.85
C GLY A 859 20.64 -15.55 -8.80
N LYS A 860 21.44 -14.50 -9.01
CA LYS A 860 22.63 -14.56 -9.88
C LYS A 860 23.70 -15.50 -9.33
N VAL A 861 24.05 -15.39 -8.04
CA VAL A 861 25.09 -16.20 -7.40
C VAL A 861 24.72 -17.68 -7.40
N THR A 862 23.49 -18.01 -7.00
CA THR A 862 23.05 -19.41 -6.96
C THR A 862 22.95 -20.01 -8.36
N THR A 863 22.41 -19.28 -9.34
CA THR A 863 22.31 -19.75 -10.73
C THR A 863 23.68 -20.01 -11.36
N LEU A 864 24.64 -19.08 -11.21
CA LEU A 864 25.98 -19.27 -11.75
C LEU A 864 26.74 -20.39 -11.04
N ALA A 865 26.54 -20.55 -9.74
CA ALA A 865 27.08 -21.69 -9.00
C ALA A 865 26.52 -23.03 -9.49
N LEU A 866 25.23 -23.09 -9.82
CA LEU A 866 24.61 -24.26 -10.43
C LEU A 866 25.17 -24.56 -11.84
N CYS A 867 25.39 -23.55 -12.68
CA CYS A 867 26.06 -23.72 -13.97
C CYS A 867 27.46 -24.33 -13.80
N LYS A 868 28.27 -23.78 -12.88
CA LYS A 868 29.64 -24.26 -12.62
C LYS A 868 29.66 -25.68 -12.06
N LEU A 869 28.74 -25.99 -11.15
CA LEU A 869 28.57 -27.34 -10.57
C LEU A 869 28.17 -28.36 -11.66
N PHE A 870 27.26 -27.95 -12.55
CA PHE A 870 26.81 -28.77 -13.68
C PHE A 870 27.94 -29.05 -14.67
N GLU A 871 28.66 -28.02 -15.09
CA GLU A 871 29.80 -28.14 -16.02
C GLU A 871 30.88 -29.06 -15.45
N HIS A 872 31.24 -28.88 -14.18
CA HIS A 872 32.21 -29.73 -13.49
C HIS A 872 31.77 -31.20 -13.47
N GLY A 873 30.52 -31.47 -13.07
CA GLY A 873 30.00 -32.83 -12.96
C GLY A 873 29.93 -33.57 -14.30
N VAL A 874 29.57 -32.87 -15.39
CA VAL A 874 29.51 -33.44 -16.74
C VAL A 874 30.91 -33.66 -17.31
N THR A 875 31.82 -32.71 -17.14
CA THR A 875 33.14 -32.73 -17.81
C THR A 875 34.13 -33.65 -17.10
N THR A 876 34.14 -33.64 -15.76
CA THR A 876 35.12 -34.40 -14.95
C THR A 876 34.60 -35.77 -14.52
N MET A 877 33.28 -36.02 -14.64
CA MET A 877 32.62 -37.22 -14.15
C MET A 877 32.86 -37.48 -12.65
N ASP A 878 32.91 -36.42 -11.85
CA ASP A 878 33.17 -36.48 -10.40
C ASP A 878 32.14 -37.36 -9.66
N GLU A 879 32.57 -38.54 -9.20
CA GLU A 879 31.71 -39.50 -8.50
C GLU A 879 31.11 -38.94 -7.21
N ARG A 880 31.76 -37.96 -6.57
CA ARG A 880 31.26 -37.34 -5.34
C ARG A 880 29.95 -36.61 -5.59
N LEU A 881 29.85 -35.94 -6.74
CA LEU A 881 28.65 -35.22 -7.17
C LEU A 881 27.67 -36.17 -7.89
N ASN A 882 28.15 -36.98 -8.83
CA ASN A 882 27.30 -37.82 -9.68
C ASN A 882 26.58 -38.96 -8.93
N SER A 883 27.03 -39.30 -7.72
CA SER A 883 26.35 -40.26 -6.84
C SER A 883 25.19 -39.67 -6.03
N VAL A 884 25.02 -38.34 -6.02
CA VAL A 884 23.96 -37.66 -5.25
C VAL A 884 22.61 -37.78 -5.97
N MET A 885 21.58 -38.18 -5.22
CA MET A 885 20.20 -38.29 -5.67
C MET A 885 19.31 -37.35 -4.86
N ILE A 886 18.44 -36.60 -5.53
CA ILE A 886 17.53 -35.61 -4.97
C ILE A 886 16.11 -36.14 -5.00
N LYS A 887 15.41 -36.08 -3.86
CA LYS A 887 14.01 -36.50 -3.74
C LYS A 887 13.07 -35.40 -4.19
N GLU A 888 12.20 -35.71 -5.15
CA GLU A 888 11.21 -34.77 -5.68
C GLU A 888 9.80 -35.39 -5.68
N GLN A 889 8.79 -34.58 -5.38
CA GLN A 889 7.40 -35.00 -5.55
C GLN A 889 6.99 -34.84 -7.01
N VAL A 890 6.56 -35.93 -7.62
CA VAL A 890 6.00 -35.93 -8.97
C VAL A 890 4.54 -36.35 -8.88
N ALA A 891 3.65 -35.64 -9.57
CA ALA A 891 2.25 -36.04 -9.68
C ALA A 891 2.16 -37.40 -10.41
N VAL A 892 1.43 -38.36 -9.84
CA VAL A 892 1.15 -39.61 -10.53
C VAL A 892 0.30 -39.28 -11.74
N SER A 893 0.82 -39.53 -12.95
CA SER A 893 0.08 -39.38 -14.19
C SER A 893 -1.18 -40.24 -14.14
N SER A 894 -2.32 -39.65 -13.83
CA SER A 894 -3.61 -40.30 -14.00
C SER A 894 -3.84 -40.44 -15.50
N THR A 895 -4.13 -41.66 -15.97
CA THR A 895 -4.43 -42.01 -17.37
C THR A 895 -5.73 -41.39 -17.91
N LEU A 896 -6.23 -40.30 -17.32
CA LEU A 896 -7.36 -39.55 -17.80
C LEU A 896 -6.87 -38.42 -18.72
N PRO A 897 -7.52 -38.17 -19.86
CA PRO A 897 -7.13 -37.10 -20.77
C PRO A 897 -7.15 -35.75 -20.03
N PRO A 898 -6.19 -34.86 -20.31
CA PRO A 898 -6.17 -33.54 -19.69
C PRO A 898 -7.47 -32.83 -20.03
N SER A 899 -8.31 -32.56 -19.02
CA SER A 899 -9.40 -31.62 -19.21
C SER A 899 -8.76 -30.28 -19.57
N THR A 900 -9.18 -29.68 -20.68
CA THR A 900 -8.69 -28.42 -21.25
C THR A 900 -8.90 -27.17 -20.38
N THR A 901 -9.23 -27.36 -19.10
CA THR A 901 -9.41 -26.33 -18.09
C THR A 901 -8.60 -26.78 -16.88
N GLU A 902 -7.44 -26.15 -16.67
CA GLU A 902 -6.68 -26.27 -15.41
C GLU A 902 -7.58 -25.70 -14.30
N ARG A 903 -8.38 -26.56 -13.66
CA ARG A 903 -9.16 -26.16 -12.49
C ARG A 903 -8.21 -25.80 -11.36
N ARG A 904 -8.44 -24.66 -10.71
CA ARG A 904 -7.74 -24.25 -9.47
C ARG A 904 -7.65 -25.43 -8.49
N VAL A 905 -6.43 -25.87 -8.19
CA VAL A 905 -6.18 -26.95 -7.24
C VAL A 905 -6.10 -26.35 -5.84
N LEU A 906 -7.16 -26.53 -5.06
CA LEU A 906 -7.22 -26.16 -3.64
C LEU A 906 -6.40 -27.15 -2.79
N ARG A 907 -5.99 -26.77 -1.58
CA ARG A 907 -5.27 -27.66 -0.63
C ARG A 907 -6.03 -28.98 -0.40
N SER A 908 -7.36 -28.95 -0.35
CA SER A 908 -8.23 -30.13 -0.18
C SER A 908 -8.27 -31.06 -1.40
N THR A 909 -8.10 -30.52 -2.62
CA THR A 909 -7.93 -31.31 -3.84
C THR A 909 -6.48 -31.77 -4.02
N GLY A 910 -5.49 -30.95 -3.68
CA GLY A 910 -4.07 -31.30 -3.71
C GLY A 910 -3.72 -32.45 -2.77
N ALA A 911 -4.30 -32.48 -1.56
CA ALA A 911 -4.18 -33.60 -0.62
C ALA A 911 -4.78 -34.92 -1.16
N LYS A 912 -5.69 -34.85 -2.15
CA LYS A 912 -6.29 -36.03 -2.81
C LYS A 912 -5.53 -36.43 -4.08
N THR A 913 -4.70 -35.54 -4.63
CA THR A 913 -3.84 -35.84 -5.77
C THR A 913 -2.69 -36.73 -5.31
N ALA A 914 -2.61 -37.95 -5.82
CA ALA A 914 -1.52 -38.85 -5.48
C ALA A 914 -0.20 -38.29 -6.02
N THR A 915 0.69 -37.85 -5.13
CA THR A 915 2.09 -37.52 -5.44
C THR A 915 2.98 -38.69 -5.01
N THR A 916 3.99 -38.99 -5.82
CA THR A 916 5.02 -39.99 -5.48
C THR A 916 6.38 -39.31 -5.42
N TRP A 917 7.15 -39.65 -4.40
CA TRP A 917 8.53 -39.23 -4.29
C TRP A 917 9.40 -40.04 -5.26
N VAL A 918 10.15 -39.35 -6.11
CA VAL A 918 11.08 -39.94 -7.09
C VAL A 918 12.48 -39.45 -6.77
N ASP A 919 13.46 -40.36 -6.81
CA ASP A 919 14.88 -40.03 -6.70
C ASP A 919 15.42 -39.61 -8.08
N THR A 920 15.84 -38.35 -8.21
CA THR A 920 16.38 -37.74 -9.44
C THR A 920 17.89 -37.54 -9.29
N PRO A 921 18.74 -37.93 -10.27
CA PRO A 921 20.16 -37.61 -10.23
C PRO A 921 20.41 -36.10 -10.14
N VAL A 922 21.36 -35.67 -9.31
CA VAL A 922 21.60 -34.25 -9.01
C VAL A 922 21.78 -33.39 -10.26
N LEU A 923 22.57 -33.83 -11.25
CA LEU A 923 22.81 -33.05 -12.48
C LEU A 923 21.52 -32.86 -13.28
N VAL A 924 20.62 -33.84 -13.29
CA VAL A 924 19.33 -33.73 -13.98
C VAL A 924 18.46 -32.68 -13.30
N LYS A 925 18.42 -32.68 -11.96
CA LYS A 925 17.68 -31.65 -11.21
C LYS A 925 18.27 -30.27 -11.43
N ILE A 926 19.59 -30.11 -11.40
CA ILE A 926 20.26 -28.85 -11.69
C ILE A 926 19.86 -28.35 -13.08
N PHE A 927 19.92 -29.21 -14.11
CA PHE A 927 19.52 -28.83 -15.46
C PHE A 927 18.07 -28.33 -15.55
N LYS A 928 17.13 -29.00 -14.87
CA LYS A 928 15.72 -28.56 -14.80
C LYS A 928 15.57 -27.18 -14.17
N LEU A 929 16.29 -26.92 -13.07
CA LEU A 929 16.27 -25.61 -12.40
C LEU A 929 16.88 -24.52 -13.27
N LEU A 930 17.95 -24.81 -14.00
CA LEU A 930 18.54 -23.87 -14.96
C LEU A 930 17.56 -23.52 -16.09
N LEU A 931 16.77 -24.48 -16.57
CA LEU A 931 15.70 -24.19 -17.54
C LEU A 931 14.58 -23.34 -16.95
N HIS A 932 14.17 -23.63 -15.71
CA HIS A 932 13.18 -22.84 -15.01
C HIS A 932 13.65 -21.39 -14.83
N GLU A 933 14.90 -21.19 -14.41
CA GLU A 933 15.48 -19.87 -14.24
C GLU A 933 15.58 -19.11 -15.56
N LEU A 934 15.96 -19.80 -16.65
CA LEU A 934 15.99 -19.19 -17.98
C LEU A 934 14.60 -18.70 -18.42
N ALA A 935 13.53 -19.45 -18.10
CA ALA A 935 12.16 -19.02 -18.37
C ALA A 935 11.79 -17.80 -17.52
N ASN A 936 12.06 -17.84 -16.22
CA ASN A 936 11.80 -16.70 -15.31
C ASN A 936 12.49 -15.42 -15.79
N LEU A 937 13.77 -15.49 -16.14
CA LEU A 937 14.55 -14.33 -16.60
C LEU A 937 14.02 -13.74 -17.91
N ARG A 938 13.40 -14.55 -18.77
CA ARG A 938 12.77 -14.07 -19.99
C ARG A 938 11.43 -13.41 -19.71
N ASP A 939 10.61 -14.01 -18.85
CA ASP A 939 9.32 -13.42 -18.49
C ASP A 939 9.54 -12.03 -17.86
N THR A 940 10.56 -11.86 -17.00
CA THR A 940 10.94 -10.55 -16.46
C THR A 940 11.47 -9.56 -17.50
N ALA A 941 12.17 -10.04 -18.53
CA ALA A 941 12.67 -9.18 -19.61
C ALA A 941 11.54 -8.71 -20.54
N ASP A 942 10.60 -9.61 -20.86
CA ASP A 942 9.44 -9.32 -21.71
C ASP A 942 8.46 -8.35 -21.00
N GLU A 943 8.31 -8.42 -19.67
CA GLU A 943 7.52 -7.45 -18.88
C GLU A 943 8.12 -6.04 -18.90
N GLY A 944 9.45 -5.91 -18.76
CA GLY A 944 10.14 -4.61 -18.85
C GLY A 944 10.06 -3.96 -20.24
N GLU A 945 9.97 -4.75 -21.31
CA GLU A 945 9.76 -4.22 -22.66
C GLU A 945 8.30 -3.78 -22.91
N LEU A 946 7.32 -4.46 -22.32
CA LEU A 946 5.89 -4.12 -22.46
C LEU A 946 5.53 -2.77 -21.81
N ASP A 947 6.12 -2.45 -20.66
CA ASP A 947 5.96 -1.12 -20.03
C ASP A 947 6.58 0.00 -20.88
N SER A 948 7.58 -0.30 -21.71
CA SER A 948 8.17 0.65 -22.65
C SER A 948 7.39 0.79 -23.98
N GLU A 949 6.59 -0.22 -24.36
CA GLU A 949 5.87 -0.29 -25.64
C GLU A 949 4.33 -0.19 -25.55
N GLU A 950 3.70 0.01 -24.37
CA GLU A 950 2.25 0.33 -24.25
C GLU A 950 1.82 1.69 -24.87
N SER A 951 2.64 2.25 -25.77
CA SER A 951 2.29 3.33 -26.67
C SER A 951 2.10 2.92 -28.14
N SER A 952 1.81 1.66 -28.50
CA SER A 952 1.30 1.39 -29.86
C SER A 952 0.48 0.11 -30.06
N SER A 953 -0.82 0.32 -30.29
CA SER A 953 -1.71 -0.46 -31.18
C SER A 953 -2.13 -1.90 -30.83
N GLY A 954 -3.45 -2.13 -30.80
CA GLY A 954 -4.02 -3.48 -30.80
C GLY A 954 -5.55 -3.56 -30.68
N ASP A 955 -6.30 -2.71 -31.39
CA ASP A 955 -7.73 -2.96 -31.67
C ASP A 955 -7.84 -4.01 -32.78
N GLU A 956 -8.32 -5.22 -32.48
CA GLU A 956 -9.02 -6.04 -33.46
C GLU A 956 -10.33 -6.59 -32.90
N ASP A 957 -11.41 -6.14 -33.54
CA ASP A 957 -12.77 -6.62 -33.42
C ASP A 957 -12.89 -7.98 -34.15
N GLY A 958 -13.29 -9.01 -33.39
CA GLY A 958 -13.94 -10.27 -33.80
C GLY A 958 -13.63 -10.89 -35.17
N GLY A 959 -12.82 -11.94 -35.17
CA GLY A 959 -12.78 -12.98 -36.21
C GLY A 959 -12.61 -14.38 -35.61
N ASP A 960 -13.65 -15.21 -35.71
CA ASP A 960 -13.64 -16.63 -35.33
C ASP A 960 -12.61 -17.40 -36.18
N GLY A 961 -11.57 -17.95 -35.55
CA GLY A 961 -10.47 -18.64 -36.22
C GLY A 961 -9.39 -19.16 -35.26
N SER A 962 -9.54 -20.42 -34.83
CA SER A 962 -8.61 -21.19 -34.01
C SER A 962 -7.11 -21.01 -34.36
N SER A 963 -6.36 -20.36 -33.47
CA SER A 963 -4.91 -20.56 -33.30
C SER A 963 -4.58 -20.69 -31.81
N THR A 964 -4.22 -21.91 -31.40
CA THR A 964 -3.87 -22.26 -30.02
C THR A 964 -2.43 -21.85 -29.72
N ALA A 965 -2.24 -20.65 -29.16
CA ALA A 965 -1.05 -20.31 -28.39
C ALA A 965 -1.30 -20.70 -26.93
N PHE A 966 -0.49 -21.63 -26.40
CA PHE A 966 -0.53 -22.06 -25.01
C PHE A 966 -0.05 -20.92 -24.11
N ARG A 967 -0.98 -20.14 -23.53
CA ARG A 967 -0.73 -19.30 -22.36
C ARG A 967 -0.99 -20.13 -21.10
N LEU A 968 0.01 -20.27 -20.25
CA LEU A 968 -0.13 -20.79 -18.90
C LEU A 968 -0.45 -19.60 -17.98
N GLY A 969 -1.56 -19.68 -17.23
CA GLY A 969 -1.82 -18.79 -16.10
C GLY A 969 -2.43 -17.40 -16.39
N ASP A 970 -3.61 -17.33 -17.01
CA ASP A 970 -4.44 -16.10 -17.01
C ASP A 970 -5.77 -16.37 -16.28
N GLU A 971 -5.72 -16.46 -14.95
CA GLU A 971 -6.89 -16.42 -14.07
C GLU A 971 -6.60 -15.56 -12.83
N ALA A 972 -6.25 -14.29 -13.05
CA ALA A 972 -6.30 -13.25 -12.02
C ALA A 972 -6.53 -11.83 -12.59
N LYS A 973 -7.27 -11.67 -13.70
CA LYS A 973 -7.92 -10.37 -13.99
C LYS A 973 -9.26 -10.30 -13.27
N ALA A 974 -9.21 -10.31 -11.94
CA ALA A 974 -10.29 -9.72 -11.16
C ALA A 974 -10.31 -8.23 -11.51
N SER A 975 -11.46 -7.75 -11.95
CA SER A 975 -11.78 -6.34 -12.19
C SER A 975 -11.15 -5.45 -11.12
N ARG A 976 -10.16 -4.63 -11.50
CA ARG A 976 -9.60 -3.56 -10.67
C ARG A 976 -10.76 -2.72 -10.11
N PRO A 977 -10.82 -2.42 -8.81
CA PRO A 977 -11.80 -1.47 -8.28
C PRO A 977 -11.50 -0.08 -8.86
N SER A 978 -12.45 0.52 -9.57
CA SER A 978 -12.36 1.88 -10.12
C SER A 978 -12.78 2.96 -9.10
N THR A 979 -12.37 2.80 -7.84
CA THR A 979 -12.69 3.70 -6.73
C THR A 979 -11.49 4.58 -6.43
N LEU A 980 -11.73 5.87 -6.14
CA LEU A 980 -10.66 6.78 -5.72
C LEU A 980 -9.98 6.33 -4.41
N ASP A 981 -10.58 5.39 -3.68
CA ASP A 981 -10.04 4.73 -2.48
C ASP A 981 -8.84 3.79 -2.74
N ALA A 982 -8.28 3.75 -3.95
CA ALA A 982 -7.02 3.07 -4.24
C ALA A 982 -5.93 4.13 -4.46
N PRO A 983 -5.18 4.55 -3.42
CA PRO A 983 -4.04 5.42 -3.63
C PRO A 983 -3.02 4.68 -4.50
N LEU A 984 -2.64 5.34 -5.60
CA LEU A 984 -1.24 5.45 -6.01
C LEU A 984 -0.43 4.14 -6.06
N ASN A 985 -0.78 3.24 -6.99
CA ASN A 985 0.23 2.35 -7.55
C ASN A 985 0.99 3.10 -8.65
N PHE A 986 1.76 4.11 -8.27
CA PHE A 986 2.87 4.60 -9.07
C PHE A 986 4.06 3.69 -8.80
N ALA A 987 4.57 3.07 -9.88
CA ALA A 987 5.87 2.43 -9.98
C ALA A 987 6.29 1.53 -8.79
N LEU A 988 5.68 0.34 -8.66
CA LEU A 988 6.40 -0.83 -8.11
C LEU A 988 7.37 -1.42 -9.14
N GLY A 989 8.00 -0.54 -9.92
CA GLY A 989 8.77 -0.88 -11.11
C GLY A 989 9.60 0.31 -11.51
N GLU A 990 10.53 0.67 -10.64
CA GLU A 990 11.79 1.39 -10.88
C GLU A 990 12.30 1.78 -9.47
N ASP A 991 13.51 1.36 -9.15
CA ASP A 991 14.18 1.47 -7.84
C ASP A 991 13.85 0.38 -6.80
N GLU A 992 13.95 -0.91 -7.18
CA GLU A 992 14.72 -1.79 -6.29
C GLU A 992 16.16 -1.26 -6.34
N GLU A 993 16.49 -0.28 -5.50
CA GLU A 993 17.88 0.09 -5.25
C GLU A 993 18.58 -1.21 -4.83
N GLU A 994 19.38 -1.81 -5.72
CA GLU A 994 20.26 -2.92 -5.39
C GLU A 994 21.00 -2.57 -4.09
N ASP A 995 20.75 -3.35 -3.04
CA ASP A 995 21.39 -3.15 -1.73
C ASP A 995 22.91 -3.00 -1.93
N GLU A 996 23.49 -1.89 -1.49
CA GLU A 996 24.93 -1.62 -1.57
C GLU A 996 25.77 -2.78 -1.00
N ASP A 997 25.22 -3.53 -0.03
CA ASP A 997 25.88 -4.72 0.51
C ASP A 997 25.95 -5.87 -0.50
N ASP A 998 24.91 -6.07 -1.30
CA ASP A 998 24.86 -7.07 -2.36
C ASP A 998 25.79 -6.68 -3.50
N ARG A 999 25.86 -5.39 -3.86
CA ARG A 999 26.87 -4.86 -4.81
C ARG A 999 28.29 -5.13 -4.33
N GLN A 1000 28.57 -4.92 -3.04
CA GLN A 1000 29.89 -5.15 -2.47
C GLN A 1000 30.30 -6.63 -2.56
N LEU A 1001 29.38 -7.55 -2.20
CA LEU A 1001 29.63 -8.99 -2.30
C LEU A 1001 29.75 -9.45 -3.76
N LEU A 1002 28.97 -8.87 -4.67
CA LEU A 1002 29.04 -9.17 -6.09
C LEU A 1002 30.35 -8.67 -6.72
N ALA A 1003 30.85 -7.50 -6.30
CA ALA A 1003 32.10 -6.93 -6.82
C ALA A 1003 33.30 -7.87 -6.65
N GLU A 1004 33.33 -8.69 -5.59
CA GLU A 1004 34.36 -9.72 -5.39
C GLU A 1004 34.30 -10.81 -6.47
N LEU A 1005 33.09 -11.19 -6.90
CA LEU A 1005 32.87 -12.17 -7.97
C LEU A 1005 33.11 -11.57 -9.37
N MET A 1006 32.79 -10.29 -9.57
CA MET A 1006 32.95 -9.57 -10.84
C MET A 1006 34.41 -9.41 -11.31
N ALA A 1007 35.39 -9.76 -10.47
CA ALA A 1007 36.78 -9.88 -10.89
C ALA A 1007 36.98 -10.98 -11.96
N ASP A 1008 36.11 -11.99 -11.98
CA ASP A 1008 36.07 -12.99 -13.05
C ASP A 1008 35.12 -12.50 -14.18
N PRO A 1009 35.59 -12.43 -15.44
CA PRO A 1009 34.79 -11.97 -16.59
C PRO A 1009 33.45 -12.69 -16.76
N ILE A 1010 33.32 -13.92 -16.26
CA ILE A 1010 32.08 -14.71 -16.32
C ILE A 1010 30.92 -14.00 -15.60
N PHE A 1011 31.21 -13.22 -14.56
CA PHE A 1011 30.19 -12.55 -13.73
C PHE A 1011 29.77 -11.17 -14.25
N GLN A 1012 30.45 -10.66 -15.27
CA GLN A 1012 30.17 -9.36 -15.89
C GLN A 1012 29.07 -9.44 -16.95
N CYS A 1013 28.74 -10.65 -17.44
CA CYS A 1013 27.63 -10.85 -18.37
C CYS A 1013 26.28 -10.78 -17.65
N GLU A 1014 25.24 -10.38 -18.40
CA GLU A 1014 23.86 -10.56 -17.94
C GLU A 1014 23.56 -12.05 -17.76
N THR A 1015 22.81 -12.37 -16.70
CA THR A 1015 22.54 -13.75 -16.30
C THR A 1015 21.81 -14.52 -17.40
N ILE A 1016 20.82 -13.89 -18.07
CA ILE A 1016 20.06 -14.50 -19.17
C ILE A 1016 20.96 -14.85 -20.37
N ASP A 1017 21.85 -13.93 -20.75
CA ASP A 1017 22.81 -14.11 -21.83
C ASP A 1017 23.79 -15.23 -21.55
N TYR A 1018 24.33 -15.26 -20.33
CA TYR A 1018 25.26 -16.29 -19.91
C TYR A 1018 24.57 -17.66 -19.90
N LEU A 1019 23.38 -17.75 -19.29
CA LEU A 1019 22.63 -18.98 -19.15
C LEU A 1019 22.18 -19.54 -20.50
N THR A 1020 21.76 -18.67 -21.43
CA THR A 1020 21.43 -19.05 -22.81
C THR A 1020 22.65 -19.68 -23.50
N LYS A 1021 23.80 -18.99 -23.49
CA LYS A 1021 25.05 -19.51 -24.08
C LYS A 1021 25.51 -20.80 -23.42
N PHE A 1022 25.34 -20.92 -22.11
CA PHE A 1022 25.67 -22.12 -21.35
C PHE A 1022 24.86 -23.33 -21.82
N ILE A 1023 23.53 -23.19 -21.91
CA ILE A 1023 22.64 -24.27 -22.35
C ILE A 1023 22.85 -24.58 -23.85
N GLU A 1024 23.07 -23.56 -24.69
CA GLU A 1024 23.44 -23.77 -26.09
C GLU A 1024 24.75 -24.55 -26.25
N SER A 1025 25.75 -24.25 -25.42
CA SER A 1025 27.01 -25.01 -25.40
C SER A 1025 26.78 -26.46 -24.99
N PHE A 1026 26.01 -26.68 -23.93
CA PHE A 1026 25.66 -28.03 -23.47
C PHE A 1026 24.82 -28.81 -24.48
N SER A 1027 23.98 -28.14 -25.29
CA SER A 1027 23.18 -28.79 -26.34
C SER A 1027 24.02 -29.55 -27.38
N LYS A 1028 25.29 -29.18 -27.53
CA LYS A 1028 26.26 -29.79 -28.45
C LYS A 1028 27.04 -30.94 -27.80
N HIS A 1029 26.87 -31.17 -26.49
CA HIS A 1029 27.59 -32.19 -25.73
C HIS A 1029 26.98 -33.58 -25.95
N GLU A 1030 27.80 -34.64 -25.96
CA GLU A 1030 27.36 -36.02 -26.25
C GLU A 1030 26.27 -36.52 -25.28
N ASN A 1031 26.33 -36.08 -24.03
CA ASN A 1031 25.37 -36.45 -22.99
C ASN A 1031 24.03 -35.71 -23.07
N PHE A 1032 23.89 -34.66 -23.90
CA PHE A 1032 22.68 -33.82 -23.93
C PHE A 1032 21.40 -34.64 -24.17
N ARG A 1033 21.48 -35.64 -25.07
CA ARG A 1033 20.35 -36.53 -25.38
C ARG A 1033 19.83 -37.29 -24.16
N ALA A 1034 20.71 -37.71 -23.25
CA ALA A 1034 20.31 -38.41 -22.04
C ALA A 1034 19.54 -37.48 -21.07
N PHE A 1035 19.86 -36.19 -21.05
CA PHE A 1035 19.13 -35.19 -20.25
C PHE A 1035 17.80 -34.84 -20.90
N LEU A 1036 17.74 -34.75 -22.23
CA LEU A 1036 16.49 -34.53 -22.96
C LEU A 1036 15.45 -35.61 -22.61
N GLU A 1037 15.84 -36.88 -22.45
CA GLU A 1037 14.92 -37.96 -22.07
C GLU A 1037 14.37 -37.83 -20.64
N LYS A 1038 14.94 -36.96 -19.80
CA LYS A 1038 14.59 -36.78 -18.38
C LYS A 1038 13.80 -35.51 -18.08
N ILE A 1039 13.64 -34.62 -19.07
CA ILE A 1039 12.85 -33.40 -18.96
C ILE A 1039 11.44 -33.57 -19.54
N ASP A 1040 10.49 -32.81 -19.02
CA ASP A 1040 9.08 -32.82 -19.42
C ASP A 1040 8.79 -31.93 -20.65
N GLU A 1041 7.53 -31.91 -21.09
CA GLU A 1041 7.13 -31.13 -22.28
C GLU A 1041 7.17 -29.62 -22.05
N LYS A 1042 6.98 -29.14 -20.80
CA LYS A 1042 7.09 -27.71 -20.47
C LYS A 1042 8.55 -27.28 -20.55
N GLU A 1043 9.45 -28.05 -19.96
CA GLU A 1043 10.90 -27.86 -20.01
C GLU A 1043 11.45 -27.91 -21.45
N ARG A 1044 10.92 -28.81 -22.30
CA ARG A 1044 11.26 -28.84 -23.74
C ARG A 1044 10.82 -27.59 -24.50
N LYS A 1045 9.66 -27.03 -24.17
CA LYS A 1045 9.15 -25.80 -24.80
C LYS A 1045 10.05 -24.59 -24.46
N ILE A 1046 10.62 -24.55 -23.26
CA ILE A 1046 11.59 -23.52 -22.88
C ILE A 1046 12.81 -23.60 -23.81
N LEU A 1047 13.41 -24.77 -24.01
CA LEU A 1047 14.53 -24.92 -24.95
C LEU A 1047 14.20 -24.46 -26.38
N GLN A 1048 12.99 -24.76 -26.85
CA GLN A 1048 12.53 -24.33 -28.18
C GLN A 1048 12.32 -22.82 -28.27
N SER A 1049 11.84 -22.16 -27.21
CA SER A 1049 11.60 -20.71 -27.23
C SER A 1049 12.89 -19.90 -27.36
N PHE A 1050 14.04 -20.50 -27.00
CA PHE A 1050 15.39 -19.94 -27.18
C PHE A 1050 16.12 -20.48 -28.42
N ASN A 1051 15.41 -21.13 -29.36
CA ASN A 1051 15.97 -21.71 -30.60
C ASN A 1051 17.07 -22.77 -30.37
N ILE A 1052 17.07 -23.44 -29.22
CA ILE A 1052 18.07 -24.48 -28.92
C ILE A 1052 17.65 -25.78 -29.60
N SER A 1053 18.53 -26.32 -30.46
CA SER A 1053 18.26 -27.54 -31.23
C SER A 1053 18.06 -28.74 -30.31
N LEU A 1054 16.96 -29.48 -30.52
CA LEU A 1054 16.66 -30.73 -29.81
C LEU A 1054 17.12 -31.99 -30.57
N GLN A 1055 17.83 -31.83 -31.70
CA GLN A 1055 18.31 -32.93 -32.56
C GLN A 1055 19.64 -33.51 -32.13
#